data_AF-A0A4Q1SJ74-F1
#
_entry.id   AF-A0A4Q1SJ74-F1
#
_cell.length_a   1.000
_cell.length_b   1.000
_cell.length_c   1.000
_cell.angle_alpha   90.00
_cell.angle_beta   90.00
_cell.angle_gamma   90.00
#
_symmetry.space_group_name_H-M   'P 1'
#
loop_
_entity.id
_entity.type
_entity.pdbx_description
1 polymer ?
#
loop_
_entity_poly.entity_id
_entity_poly.type
_entity_poly.pdbx_seq_one_letter_code
_entity_poly.pdbx_strand_id
1 'polypeptide(L)'
;MRSPAFVLFLALASGALHAHAQQLSPTYGCGAPEVREAFLGPLSQDELVKLPTVERNAHVKQTLDALIAKYPHQYLLYREQWNTTSMLEGDAGKSTHEALRAQWIAGAKAHPDDPMALLLAGKAQADTNFDEAIRFYQAAQAKDPGFPWPAFELVELYRRKGKDKEVDFKTNLERFYSLCPTWVETSSFGTQIEAYKLRSDPSITPKTIAPLRAELAQQSDPKRLMDYKILWQREFLVRPPAEHDAERAQIHEDLARLEKLVPNGDGDWRLFLIEGYSLAGASNEQLDAMRAQAAKDFPNQSPAENLDWTQWHKEHPQPEGQKNTDAWRAYEAASIAQVKRSMSLYPDDAYLQRTEFYFTVQDDPFVSESDGMAAFDLYEKSTETYGGYGVLSTNPNALAKFLLDRSWAPGRALDLLEKTSTYKGGGHTEPNWSASLTADDIKRFNRYKESEDLDTVGLILQAALLTNQPQAASPLRASIEGPAPANEKDLTQYWTNRARLAALEHRPQDALAYYRLALDNRAEPPDWQHGVLEDRLMTEFHTLWTAQGGSETAWTAWNPPALGTASEATNAKTPDAKIMDTKTSETAARPPTAAKKKAAVAASEDGWKPVTDTMPAFVLSDFSGRTWKQSELAGKVVLIVSWATWCGPCNLQDEMLEKFYEKEKGRKDLVILTFNIDQNPGEVLPFMRRKGYTFPVLAAASYPNVQNFVPRTWIIDKQGHWRWTLGGYDDAKTYPEFEKNLLTQIGKAEGGA
;
A
#
# COMPACT_ATOMS: atom_id res chain seq x y z
N MET A 1 65.61 53.79 -27.82
CA MET A 1 66.46 52.66 -28.26
C MET A 1 65.63 51.38 -28.20
N ARG A 2 65.75 50.57 -29.27
CA ARG A 2 65.29 49.20 -29.56
C ARG A 2 64.69 48.30 -28.44
N SER A 3 63.56 47.66 -28.78
CA SER A 3 62.98 46.31 -28.44
C SER A 3 63.95 45.17 -28.04
N PRO A 4 63.50 43.90 -27.71
CA PRO A 4 62.20 43.34 -27.24
C PRO A 4 62.31 42.17 -26.17
N ALA A 5 61.14 41.60 -25.76
CA ALA A 5 60.81 40.20 -25.39
C ALA A 5 61.62 39.44 -24.30
N PHE A 6 61.09 38.51 -23.48
CA PHE A 6 60.24 37.35 -23.79
C PHE A 6 59.51 36.86 -22.52
N VAL A 7 58.31 36.30 -22.72
CA VAL A 7 57.44 35.65 -21.72
C VAL A 7 57.91 34.20 -21.50
N LEU A 8 58.02 33.75 -20.24
CA LEU A 8 58.04 32.32 -19.90
C LEU A 8 57.01 32.05 -18.80
N PHE A 9 55.90 31.42 -19.18
CA PHE A 9 54.91 30.85 -18.29
C PHE A 9 55.44 29.53 -17.72
N LEU A 10 55.56 29.43 -16.39
CA LEU A 10 55.75 28.18 -15.67
C LEU A 10 54.38 27.68 -15.22
N ALA A 11 53.82 26.73 -15.98
CA ALA A 11 52.64 25.98 -15.60
C ALA A 11 53.02 24.94 -14.54
N LEU A 12 52.42 25.08 -13.36
CA LEU A 12 52.45 24.07 -12.30
C LEU A 12 51.68 22.83 -12.78
N ALA A 13 52.36 21.69 -12.78
CA ALA A 13 51.76 20.38 -12.98
C ALA A 13 50.90 20.02 -11.77
N SER A 14 49.60 20.31 -11.86
CA SER A 14 48.58 19.74 -10.99
C SER A 14 48.38 18.27 -11.38
N GLY A 15 48.77 17.37 -10.48
CA GLY A 15 48.53 15.94 -10.59
C GLY A 15 47.04 15.65 -10.82
N ALA A 16 46.77 15.10 -11.99
CA ALA A 16 45.49 14.61 -12.43
C ALA A 16 44.94 13.49 -11.52
N LEU A 17 43.91 13.81 -10.73
CA LEU A 17 42.89 12.84 -10.34
C LEU A 17 41.89 12.75 -11.51
N HIS A 18 42.27 12.03 -12.58
CA HIS A 18 41.29 11.56 -13.57
C HIS A 18 40.54 10.38 -12.96
N ALA A 19 39.47 10.67 -12.24
CA ALA A 19 38.39 9.70 -12.10
C ALA A 19 37.95 9.33 -13.53
N HIS A 20 38.03 8.05 -13.87
CA HIS A 20 37.49 7.53 -15.13
C HIS A 20 35.96 7.65 -15.05
N ALA A 21 35.40 8.82 -15.34
CA ALA A 21 34.00 8.91 -15.72
C ALA A 21 33.87 8.18 -17.05
N GLN A 22 33.25 6.99 -17.04
CA GLN A 22 32.88 6.30 -18.27
C GLN A 22 32.02 7.27 -19.07
N GLN A 23 32.46 7.62 -20.29
CA GLN A 23 31.65 8.45 -21.18
C GLN A 23 30.35 7.69 -21.48
N LEU A 24 29.22 8.39 -21.36
CA LEU A 24 27.91 7.86 -21.71
C LEU A 24 27.95 7.31 -23.13
N SER A 25 27.26 6.19 -23.36
CA SER A 25 27.16 5.62 -24.70
C SER A 25 26.65 6.68 -25.68
N PRO A 26 27.30 6.86 -26.84
CA PRO A 26 26.82 7.79 -27.87
C PRO A 26 25.48 7.32 -28.48
N THR A 27 25.12 6.04 -28.28
CA THR A 27 23.93 5.41 -28.82
C THR A 27 22.84 5.23 -27.76
N TYR A 28 23.21 4.88 -26.53
CA TYR A 28 22.27 4.53 -25.47
C TYR A 28 22.34 5.52 -24.29
N GLY A 29 21.53 6.57 -24.36
CA GLY A 29 21.48 7.62 -23.34
C GLY A 29 20.48 7.36 -22.20
N CYS A 30 20.42 8.29 -21.26
CA CYS A 30 19.52 8.29 -20.10
C CYS A 30 18.07 8.70 -20.42
N GLY A 31 17.64 8.56 -21.68
CA GLY A 31 16.38 9.11 -22.21
C GLY A 31 16.59 10.37 -23.04
N ALA A 32 16.22 10.34 -24.32
CA ALA A 32 16.14 11.54 -25.16
C ALA A 32 15.09 12.52 -24.60
N PRO A 33 15.29 13.85 -24.70
CA PRO A 33 14.32 14.84 -24.22
C PRO A 33 12.90 14.59 -24.72
N GLU A 34 12.72 14.33 -26.02
CA GLU A 34 11.40 14.10 -26.62
C GLU A 34 10.74 12.79 -26.12
N VAL A 35 11.56 11.79 -25.76
CA VAL A 35 11.06 10.56 -25.15
C VAL A 35 10.56 10.85 -23.72
N ARG A 36 11.31 11.64 -22.95
CA ARG A 36 10.89 12.04 -21.60
C ARG A 36 9.63 12.90 -21.64
N GLU A 37 9.54 13.83 -22.58
CA GLU A 37 8.34 14.66 -22.81
C GLU A 37 7.11 13.79 -23.14
N ALA A 38 7.28 12.70 -23.90
CA ALA A 38 6.18 11.78 -24.18
C ALA A 38 5.60 11.15 -22.89
N PHE A 39 6.46 10.76 -21.94
CA PHE A 39 6.04 10.25 -20.62
C PHE A 39 5.40 11.30 -19.71
N LEU A 40 5.70 12.59 -19.94
CA LEU A 40 5.06 13.70 -19.23
C LEU A 40 3.78 14.21 -19.94
N GLY A 41 3.49 13.74 -21.16
CA GLY A 41 2.34 14.15 -21.96
C GLY A 41 1.51 12.96 -22.43
N PRO A 42 1.59 12.56 -23.71
CA PRO A 42 0.70 11.55 -24.31
C PRO A 42 0.74 10.17 -23.65
N LEU A 43 1.80 9.82 -22.92
CA LEU A 43 1.92 8.58 -22.16
C LEU A 43 1.83 8.79 -20.64
N SER A 44 1.48 10.00 -20.19
CA SER A 44 1.32 10.29 -18.76
C SER A 44 0.06 9.65 -18.19
N GLN A 45 0.09 9.29 -16.91
CA GLN A 45 -1.06 8.70 -16.23
C GLN A 45 -2.31 9.58 -16.34
N ASP A 46 -2.15 10.90 -16.23
CA ASP A 46 -3.24 11.89 -16.28
C ASP A 46 -3.97 11.89 -17.62
N GLU A 47 -3.27 11.60 -18.72
CA GLU A 47 -3.89 11.46 -20.04
C GLU A 47 -4.50 10.07 -20.23
N LEU A 48 -3.80 9.02 -19.77
CA LEU A 48 -4.23 7.64 -19.97
C LEU A 48 -5.47 7.26 -19.14
N VAL A 49 -5.65 7.83 -17.94
CA VAL A 49 -6.84 7.59 -17.09
C VAL A 49 -8.14 8.10 -17.72
N LYS A 50 -8.04 9.07 -18.63
CA LYS A 50 -9.20 9.65 -19.34
C LYS A 50 -9.75 8.72 -20.43
N LEU A 51 -8.94 7.78 -20.92
CA LEU A 51 -9.28 6.93 -22.07
C LEU A 51 -9.84 5.57 -21.65
N PRO A 52 -10.94 5.09 -22.28
CA PRO A 52 -11.40 3.70 -22.14
C PRO A 52 -10.31 2.69 -22.45
N THR A 53 -10.35 1.49 -21.87
CA THR A 53 -9.27 0.49 -21.95
C THR A 53 -8.83 0.19 -23.39
N VAL A 54 -9.78 0.00 -24.31
CA VAL A 54 -9.49 -0.32 -25.72
C VAL A 54 -8.78 0.85 -26.41
N GLU A 55 -9.28 2.07 -26.23
CA GLU A 55 -8.72 3.29 -26.83
C GLU A 55 -7.35 3.62 -26.24
N ARG A 56 -7.21 3.50 -24.92
CA ARG A 56 -5.95 3.67 -24.20
C ARG A 56 -4.89 2.72 -24.73
N ASN A 57 -5.20 1.43 -24.81
CA ASN A 57 -4.24 0.43 -25.29
C ASN A 57 -3.82 0.69 -26.74
N ALA A 58 -4.76 1.11 -27.60
CA ALA A 58 -4.45 1.50 -28.97
C ALA A 58 -3.57 2.76 -29.04
N HIS A 59 -3.90 3.79 -28.25
CA HIS A 59 -3.15 5.05 -28.17
C HIS A 59 -1.72 4.83 -27.68
N VAL A 60 -1.53 4.06 -26.59
CA VAL A 60 -0.20 3.75 -26.06
C VAL A 60 0.59 2.95 -27.09
N LYS A 61 0.00 1.92 -27.70
CA LYS A 61 0.68 1.14 -28.74
C LYS A 61 1.11 2.02 -29.92
N GLN A 62 0.22 2.83 -30.46
CA GLN A 62 0.51 3.69 -31.59
C GLN A 62 1.63 4.70 -31.27
N THR A 63 1.57 5.31 -30.07
CA THR A 63 2.55 6.28 -29.60
C THR A 63 3.92 5.61 -29.41
N LEU A 64 3.97 4.44 -28.77
CA LEU A 64 5.20 3.68 -28.58
C LEU A 64 5.80 3.21 -29.90
N ASP A 65 5.00 2.66 -30.83
CA ASP A 65 5.51 2.20 -32.13
C ASP A 65 6.16 3.35 -32.92
N ALA A 66 5.53 4.53 -32.93
CA ALA A 66 6.07 5.72 -33.58
C ALA A 66 7.37 6.22 -32.93
N LEU A 67 7.43 6.25 -31.59
CA LEU A 67 8.62 6.66 -30.86
C LEU A 67 9.76 5.65 -30.99
N ILE A 68 9.47 4.34 -30.97
CA ILE A 68 10.47 3.27 -31.15
C ILE A 68 11.06 3.35 -32.55
N ALA A 69 10.24 3.61 -33.58
CA ALA A 69 10.74 3.78 -34.94
C ALA A 69 11.70 4.98 -35.06
N LYS A 70 11.44 6.08 -34.34
CA LYS A 70 12.28 7.28 -34.35
C LYS A 70 13.50 7.18 -33.43
N TYR A 71 13.37 6.48 -32.31
CA TYR A 71 14.37 6.38 -31.23
C TYR A 71 14.60 4.92 -30.80
N PRO A 72 15.05 4.03 -31.70
CA PRO A 72 15.15 2.58 -31.44
C PRO A 72 16.18 2.19 -30.38
N HIS A 73 17.00 3.14 -29.92
CA HIS A 73 18.00 2.91 -28.88
C HIS A 73 17.56 3.43 -27.50
N GLN A 74 16.32 3.91 -27.36
CA GLN A 74 15.80 4.43 -26.10
C GLN A 74 15.05 3.35 -25.33
N TYR A 75 15.74 2.71 -24.38
CA TYR A 75 15.22 1.57 -23.61
C TYR A 75 13.88 1.84 -22.92
N LEU A 76 13.65 3.06 -22.44
CA LEU A 76 12.40 3.45 -21.75
C LEU A 76 11.15 3.10 -22.56
N LEU A 77 11.20 3.24 -23.89
CA LEU A 77 10.09 2.90 -24.76
C LEU A 77 9.77 1.40 -24.75
N TYR A 78 10.82 0.57 -24.73
CA TYR A 78 10.66 -0.88 -24.64
C TYR A 78 10.24 -1.33 -23.24
N ARG A 79 10.76 -0.70 -22.18
CA ARG A 79 10.30 -0.92 -20.81
C ARG A 79 8.79 -0.65 -20.70
N GLU A 80 8.32 0.44 -21.32
CA GLU A 80 6.89 0.76 -21.34
C GLU A 80 6.08 -0.21 -22.21
N GLN A 81 6.60 -0.62 -23.37
CA GLN A 81 5.99 -1.67 -24.18
C GLN A 81 5.84 -2.99 -23.40
N TRP A 82 6.84 -3.37 -22.61
CA TRP A 82 6.79 -4.55 -21.76
C TRP A 82 5.71 -4.42 -20.68
N ASN A 83 5.72 -3.29 -19.94
CA ASN A 83 4.76 -3.03 -18.87
C ASN A 83 3.32 -3.05 -19.40
N THR A 84 3.05 -2.33 -20.48
CA THR A 84 1.70 -2.22 -21.04
C THR A 84 1.20 -3.54 -21.62
N THR A 85 2.06 -4.32 -22.31
CA THR A 85 1.66 -5.65 -22.78
C THR A 85 1.40 -6.62 -21.63
N SER A 86 2.12 -6.51 -20.51
CA SER A 86 1.91 -7.36 -19.33
C SER A 86 0.59 -7.06 -18.60
N MET A 87 0.04 -5.85 -18.77
CA MET A 87 -1.23 -5.42 -18.19
C MET A 87 -2.44 -5.72 -19.08
N LEU A 88 -2.24 -6.29 -20.27
CA LEU A 88 -3.35 -6.66 -21.14
C LEU A 88 -4.12 -7.85 -20.56
N GLU A 89 -5.42 -7.66 -20.34
CA GLU A 89 -6.30 -8.66 -19.78
C GLU A 89 -6.66 -9.77 -20.80
N GLY A 90 -7.05 -10.94 -20.28
CA GLY A 90 -7.52 -12.08 -21.08
C GLY A 90 -6.42 -12.85 -21.84
N ASP A 91 -6.83 -13.93 -22.51
CA ASP A 91 -5.90 -14.84 -23.18
C ASP A 91 -5.18 -14.20 -24.37
N ALA A 92 -5.83 -13.25 -25.06
CA ALA A 92 -5.20 -12.48 -26.13
C ALA A 92 -4.09 -11.56 -25.59
N GLY A 93 -4.29 -10.95 -24.42
CA GLY A 93 -3.27 -10.15 -23.73
C GLY A 93 -2.06 -10.99 -23.32
N LYS A 94 -2.31 -12.13 -22.66
CA LYS A 94 -1.27 -13.12 -22.30
C LYS A 94 -0.48 -13.58 -23.53
N SER A 95 -1.18 -13.98 -24.60
CA SER A 95 -0.55 -14.43 -25.85
C SER A 95 0.32 -13.34 -26.47
N THR A 96 -0.11 -12.07 -26.42
CA THR A 96 0.65 -10.93 -26.92
C THR A 96 1.94 -10.72 -26.12
N HIS A 97 1.86 -10.79 -24.79
CA HIS A 97 3.01 -10.64 -23.91
C HIS A 97 4.02 -11.80 -24.07
N GLU A 98 3.54 -13.04 -24.20
CA GLU A 98 4.37 -14.22 -24.48
C GLU A 98 5.05 -14.15 -25.86
N ALA A 99 4.33 -13.67 -26.87
CA ALA A 99 4.91 -13.46 -28.20
C ALA A 99 6.03 -12.41 -28.16
N LEU A 100 5.84 -11.29 -27.44
CA LEU A 100 6.88 -10.27 -27.25
C LEU A 100 8.09 -10.84 -26.53
N ARG A 101 7.88 -11.64 -25.48
CA ARG A 101 8.94 -12.35 -24.74
C ARG A 101 9.76 -13.24 -25.67
N ALA A 102 9.09 -14.08 -26.46
CA ALA A 102 9.74 -14.99 -27.41
C ALA A 102 10.53 -14.21 -28.47
N GLN A 103 9.96 -13.10 -28.98
CA GLN A 103 10.62 -12.22 -29.95
C GLN A 103 11.92 -11.64 -29.39
N TRP A 104 11.91 -11.09 -28.17
CA TRP A 104 13.10 -10.48 -27.56
C TRP A 104 14.20 -11.51 -27.29
N ILE A 105 13.84 -12.70 -26.81
CA ILE A 105 14.80 -13.81 -26.62
C ILE A 105 15.39 -14.26 -27.95
N ALA A 106 14.58 -14.39 -29.00
CA ALA A 106 15.07 -14.74 -30.33
C ALA A 106 15.98 -13.65 -30.92
N GLY A 107 15.67 -12.37 -30.67
CA GLY A 107 16.48 -11.23 -31.07
C GLY A 107 17.89 -11.28 -30.50
N ALA A 108 18.04 -11.55 -29.20
CA ALA A 108 19.37 -11.71 -28.58
C ALA A 108 20.16 -12.90 -29.14
N LYS A 109 19.48 -13.99 -29.52
CA LYS A 109 20.14 -15.15 -30.18
C LYS A 109 20.64 -14.80 -31.58
N ALA A 110 19.86 -14.02 -32.33
CA ALA A 110 20.22 -13.57 -33.67
C ALA A 110 21.34 -12.50 -33.65
N HIS A 111 21.35 -11.67 -32.60
CA HIS A 111 22.27 -10.53 -32.44
C HIS A 111 22.96 -10.57 -31.07
N PRO A 112 23.82 -11.57 -30.79
CA PRO A 112 24.44 -11.75 -29.47
C PRO A 112 25.46 -10.65 -29.11
N ASP A 113 25.83 -9.81 -30.07
CA ASP A 113 26.73 -8.67 -29.87
C ASP A 113 26.00 -7.34 -29.70
N ASP A 114 24.66 -7.28 -29.87
CA ASP A 114 23.85 -6.08 -29.68
C ASP A 114 23.48 -5.91 -28.19
N PRO A 115 23.98 -4.87 -27.49
CA PRO A 115 23.66 -4.63 -26.08
C PRO A 115 22.15 -4.45 -25.84
N MET A 116 21.42 -3.82 -26.76
CA MET A 116 19.98 -3.61 -26.61
C MET A 116 19.23 -4.94 -26.73
N ALA A 117 19.56 -5.77 -27.73
CA ALA A 117 18.94 -7.08 -27.87
C ALA A 117 19.13 -7.94 -26.61
N LEU A 118 20.35 -7.92 -26.03
CA LEU A 118 20.66 -8.58 -24.76
C LEU A 118 19.83 -7.99 -23.60
N LEU A 119 19.74 -6.67 -23.46
CA LEU A 119 18.93 -6.02 -22.43
C LEU A 119 17.44 -6.42 -22.53
N LEU A 120 16.87 -6.41 -23.72
CA LEU A 120 15.49 -6.81 -23.95
C LEU A 120 15.27 -8.28 -23.61
N ALA A 121 16.17 -9.18 -24.01
CA ALA A 121 16.10 -10.59 -23.62
C ALA A 121 16.21 -10.79 -22.11
N GLY A 122 17.04 -10.00 -21.43
CA GLY A 122 17.11 -10.00 -19.96
C GLY A 122 15.78 -9.60 -19.34
N LYS A 123 15.13 -8.53 -19.84
CA LYS A 123 13.79 -8.11 -19.38
C LYS A 123 12.74 -9.19 -19.61
N ALA A 124 12.80 -9.85 -20.76
CA ALA A 124 11.97 -11.00 -21.11
C ALA A 124 12.20 -12.24 -20.23
N GLN A 125 13.29 -12.32 -19.48
CA GLN A 125 13.57 -13.41 -18.55
C GLN A 125 13.39 -13.01 -17.08
N ALA A 126 13.25 -11.72 -16.78
CA ALA A 126 13.32 -11.17 -15.43
C ALA A 126 12.25 -11.71 -14.46
N ASP A 127 11.15 -12.27 -14.98
CA ASP A 127 10.07 -12.86 -14.17
C ASP A 127 10.07 -14.40 -14.16
N THR A 128 10.75 -15.04 -15.11
CA THR A 128 10.71 -16.49 -15.32
C THR A 128 12.04 -17.18 -15.00
N ASN A 129 13.16 -16.52 -15.25
CA ASN A 129 14.50 -17.05 -15.05
C ASN A 129 15.48 -15.93 -14.67
N PHE A 130 15.58 -15.66 -13.37
CA PHE A 130 16.37 -14.53 -12.85
C PHE A 130 17.86 -14.66 -13.16
N ASP A 131 18.41 -15.87 -13.11
CA ASP A 131 19.84 -16.08 -13.33
C ASP A 131 20.19 -15.85 -14.80
N GLU A 132 19.30 -16.23 -15.73
CA GLU A 132 19.46 -15.93 -17.15
C GLU A 132 19.26 -14.44 -17.45
N ALA A 133 18.30 -13.77 -16.80
CA ALA A 133 18.14 -12.33 -16.91
C ALA A 133 19.40 -11.57 -16.48
N ILE A 134 20.00 -11.96 -15.35
CA ILE A 134 21.27 -11.40 -14.85
C ILE A 134 22.39 -11.60 -15.88
N ARG A 135 22.51 -12.79 -16.48
CA ARG A 135 23.51 -13.05 -17.52
C ARG A 135 23.34 -12.14 -18.73
N PHE A 136 22.11 -11.96 -19.20
CA PHE A 136 21.82 -11.06 -20.30
C PHE A 136 22.19 -9.60 -19.99
N TYR A 137 21.83 -9.10 -18.81
CA TYR A 137 22.19 -7.74 -18.40
C TYR A 137 23.70 -7.55 -18.22
N GLN A 138 24.39 -8.52 -17.61
CA GLN A 138 25.85 -8.49 -17.49
C GLN A 138 26.53 -8.53 -18.86
N ALA A 139 26.01 -9.33 -19.80
CA ALA A 139 26.50 -9.38 -21.17
C ALA A 139 26.29 -8.04 -21.89
N ALA A 140 25.11 -7.44 -21.80
CA ALA A 140 24.82 -6.12 -22.36
C ALA A 140 25.79 -5.05 -21.81
N GLN A 141 26.01 -5.05 -20.50
CA GLN A 141 26.93 -4.15 -19.80
C GLN A 141 28.41 -4.37 -20.19
N ALA A 142 28.79 -5.61 -20.52
CA ALA A 142 30.14 -5.92 -20.99
C ALA A 142 30.36 -5.48 -22.44
N LYS A 143 29.30 -5.53 -23.28
CA LYS A 143 29.35 -5.09 -24.69
C LYS A 143 29.40 -3.57 -24.82
N ASP A 144 28.65 -2.85 -23.98
CA ASP A 144 28.71 -1.39 -23.89
C ASP A 144 28.74 -0.93 -22.42
N PRO A 145 29.94 -0.66 -21.87
CA PRO A 145 30.08 -0.17 -20.51
C PRO A 145 29.38 1.15 -20.22
N GLY A 146 29.13 1.98 -21.24
CA GLY A 146 28.45 3.27 -21.16
C GLY A 146 26.93 3.18 -21.33
N PHE A 147 26.37 1.99 -21.50
CA PHE A 147 24.93 1.74 -21.55
C PHE A 147 24.37 1.65 -20.11
N PRO A 148 23.56 2.61 -19.65
CA PRO A 148 23.16 2.68 -18.24
C PRO A 148 22.10 1.63 -17.84
N TRP A 149 21.20 1.27 -18.74
CA TRP A 149 19.98 0.52 -18.43
C TRP A 149 20.19 -0.93 -17.93
N PRO A 150 21.20 -1.70 -18.38
CA PRO A 150 21.52 -2.99 -17.77
C PRO A 150 21.82 -2.89 -16.28
N ALA A 151 22.55 -1.84 -15.84
CA ALA A 151 22.83 -1.61 -14.43
C ALA A 151 21.54 -1.30 -13.66
N PHE A 152 20.64 -0.51 -14.24
CA PHE A 152 19.33 -0.21 -13.65
C PHE A 152 18.49 -1.48 -13.40
N GLU A 153 18.39 -2.38 -14.39
CA GLU A 153 17.61 -3.62 -14.25
C GLU A 153 18.28 -4.63 -13.30
N LEU A 154 19.63 -4.65 -13.24
CA LEU A 154 20.37 -5.46 -12.26
C LEU A 154 20.10 -5.01 -10.81
N VAL A 155 19.98 -3.71 -10.56
CA VAL A 155 19.60 -3.17 -9.23
C VAL A 155 18.26 -3.77 -8.78
N GLU A 156 17.27 -3.86 -9.67
CA GLU A 156 15.98 -4.46 -9.33
C GLU A 156 16.07 -5.95 -9.01
N LEU A 157 16.82 -6.72 -9.81
CA LEU A 157 16.96 -8.16 -9.58
C LEU A 157 17.77 -8.48 -8.31
N TYR A 158 18.86 -7.76 -8.06
CA TYR A 158 19.67 -7.98 -6.86
C TYR A 158 18.93 -7.58 -5.59
N ARG A 159 18.10 -6.52 -5.63
CA ARG A 159 17.21 -6.17 -4.52
C ARG A 159 16.29 -7.33 -4.14
N ARG A 160 15.75 -8.06 -5.12
CA ARG A 160 14.88 -9.23 -4.90
C ARG A 160 15.60 -10.45 -4.32
N LYS A 161 16.92 -10.61 -4.58
CA LYS A 161 17.74 -11.72 -4.06
C LYS A 161 18.24 -11.49 -2.63
N GLY A 162 18.04 -10.31 -2.06
CA GLY A 162 18.33 -10.03 -0.65
C GLY A 162 19.81 -9.79 -0.33
N LYS A 163 20.20 -10.03 0.94
CA LYS A 163 21.49 -9.61 1.51
C LYS A 163 22.72 -10.18 0.79
N ASP A 164 22.63 -11.38 0.23
CA ASP A 164 23.74 -12.04 -0.47
C ASP A 164 24.17 -11.29 -1.75
N LYS A 165 23.32 -10.36 -2.23
CA LYS A 165 23.55 -9.54 -3.42
C LYS A 165 23.69 -8.05 -3.12
N GLU A 166 23.93 -7.67 -1.86
CA GLU A 166 24.06 -6.26 -1.46
C GLU A 166 25.23 -5.55 -2.16
N VAL A 167 26.38 -6.19 -2.29
CA VAL A 167 27.55 -5.62 -2.99
C VAL A 167 27.25 -5.43 -4.48
N ASP A 168 26.63 -6.42 -5.11
CA ASP A 168 26.23 -6.36 -6.51
C ASP A 168 25.19 -5.25 -6.74
N PHE A 169 24.21 -5.12 -5.83
CA PHE A 169 23.20 -4.05 -5.84
C PHE A 169 23.86 -2.67 -5.80
N LYS A 170 24.74 -2.41 -4.81
CA LYS A 170 25.41 -1.11 -4.64
C LYS A 170 26.30 -0.76 -5.82
N THR A 171 27.06 -1.73 -6.33
CA THR A 171 27.93 -1.56 -7.49
C THR A 171 27.16 -1.12 -8.74
N ASN A 172 26.01 -1.75 -9.01
CA ASN A 172 25.21 -1.40 -10.18
C ASN A 172 24.42 -0.10 -9.99
N LEU A 173 24.02 0.22 -8.75
CA LEU A 173 23.42 1.50 -8.42
C LEU A 173 24.40 2.66 -8.65
N GLU A 174 25.64 2.53 -8.18
CA GLU A 174 26.71 3.49 -8.44
C GLU A 174 26.95 3.65 -9.94
N ARG A 175 27.05 2.54 -10.66
CA ARG A 175 27.26 2.54 -12.10
C ARG A 175 26.16 3.32 -12.83
N PHE A 176 24.89 3.04 -12.53
CA PHE A 176 23.77 3.73 -13.17
C PHE A 176 23.83 5.24 -12.95
N TYR A 177 23.95 5.69 -11.70
CA TYR A 177 23.96 7.13 -11.40
C TYR A 177 25.25 7.83 -11.80
N SER A 178 26.36 7.11 -12.00
CA SER A 178 27.57 7.69 -12.60
C SER A 178 27.37 8.04 -14.08
N LEU A 179 26.52 7.29 -14.79
CA LEU A 179 26.18 7.53 -16.19
C LEU A 179 24.98 8.47 -16.35
N CYS A 180 24.00 8.37 -15.44
CA CYS A 180 22.75 9.12 -15.46
C CYS A 180 22.50 9.90 -14.15
N PRO A 181 23.37 10.87 -13.79
CA PRO A 181 23.29 11.54 -12.49
C PRO A 181 22.05 12.42 -12.31
N THR A 182 21.39 12.81 -13.40
CA THR A 182 20.18 13.64 -13.41
C THR A 182 18.89 12.84 -13.60
N TRP A 183 18.99 11.51 -13.63
CA TRP A 183 17.82 10.64 -13.73
C TRP A 183 16.89 10.84 -12.52
N VAL A 184 15.60 10.87 -12.83
CA VAL A 184 14.49 10.84 -11.88
C VAL A 184 13.41 9.92 -12.44
N GLU A 185 12.79 9.11 -11.59
CA GLU A 185 11.57 8.39 -11.96
C GLU A 185 10.36 9.34 -11.84
N THR A 186 9.47 9.34 -12.82
CA THR A 186 8.38 10.34 -12.91
C THR A 186 7.03 9.82 -12.42
N SER A 187 6.86 8.51 -12.25
CA SER A 187 5.62 7.95 -11.69
C SER A 187 5.64 7.96 -10.17
N SER A 188 4.47 8.13 -9.54
CA SER A 188 4.34 8.17 -8.08
C SER A 188 4.85 6.92 -7.37
N PHE A 189 4.87 5.77 -8.04
CA PHE A 189 5.47 4.52 -7.53
C PHE A 189 6.99 4.47 -7.81
N GLY A 190 7.40 4.94 -8.99
CA GLY A 190 8.81 5.00 -9.39
C GLY A 190 9.64 5.92 -8.50
N THR A 191 9.10 7.08 -8.10
CA THR A 191 9.75 8.00 -7.15
C THR A 191 10.03 7.34 -5.80
N GLN A 192 9.10 6.52 -5.29
CA GLN A 192 9.29 5.82 -4.01
C GLN A 192 10.41 4.79 -4.11
N ILE A 193 10.43 4.03 -5.21
CA ILE A 193 11.47 3.04 -5.48
C ILE A 193 12.83 3.72 -5.63
N GLU A 194 12.89 4.83 -6.34
CA GLU A 194 14.12 5.61 -6.50
C GLU A 194 14.63 6.12 -5.16
N ALA A 195 13.76 6.74 -4.36
CA ALA A 195 14.10 7.23 -3.04
C ALA A 195 14.60 6.10 -2.13
N TYR A 196 13.96 4.92 -2.18
CA TYR A 196 14.42 3.71 -1.49
C TYR A 196 15.84 3.29 -1.93
N LYS A 197 16.11 3.25 -3.24
CA LYS A 197 17.44 2.87 -3.78
C LYS A 197 18.52 3.83 -3.28
N LEU A 198 18.28 5.13 -3.39
CA LEU A 198 19.22 6.17 -2.97
C LEU A 198 19.49 6.12 -1.46
N ARG A 199 18.49 5.82 -0.63
CA ARG A 199 18.69 5.61 0.82
C ARG A 199 19.44 4.32 1.16
N SER A 200 19.39 3.31 0.29
CA SER A 200 20.08 2.03 0.50
C SER A 200 21.59 2.13 0.28
N ASP A 201 22.04 3.13 -0.47
CA ASP A 201 23.45 3.52 -0.58
C ASP A 201 23.62 5.05 -0.49
N PRO A 202 23.78 5.59 0.73
CA PRO A 202 23.87 7.03 0.94
C PRO A 202 25.12 7.67 0.30
N SER A 203 26.07 6.90 -0.23
CA SER A 203 27.22 7.43 -0.96
C SER A 203 26.85 7.95 -2.36
N ILE A 204 25.68 7.54 -2.88
CA ILE A 204 25.23 7.87 -4.24
C ILE A 204 24.44 9.18 -4.27
N THR A 205 23.54 9.40 -3.31
CA THR A 205 22.67 10.60 -3.28
C THR A 205 23.44 11.92 -3.43
N PRO A 206 24.60 12.15 -2.75
CA PRO A 206 25.37 13.38 -2.95
C PRO A 206 25.84 13.59 -4.38
N LYS A 207 26.12 12.51 -5.13
CA LYS A 207 26.61 12.55 -6.51
C LYS A 207 25.52 12.95 -7.53
N THR A 208 24.24 12.87 -7.15
CA THR A 208 23.11 13.16 -8.06
C THR A 208 22.55 14.57 -7.90
N ILE A 209 22.85 15.26 -6.80
CA ILE A 209 22.29 16.58 -6.46
C ILE A 209 22.79 17.69 -7.40
N ALA A 210 24.11 17.93 -7.42
CA ALA A 210 24.67 19.04 -8.18
C ALA A 210 24.39 18.93 -9.70
N PRO A 211 24.50 17.74 -10.34
CA PRO A 211 24.11 17.59 -11.74
C PRO A 211 22.62 17.85 -11.98
N LEU A 212 21.74 17.32 -11.13
CA LEU A 212 20.30 17.52 -11.29
C LEU A 212 19.92 18.99 -11.14
N ARG A 213 20.47 19.69 -10.13
CA ARG A 213 20.28 21.13 -9.93
C ARG A 213 20.74 21.93 -11.16
N ALA A 214 21.90 21.60 -11.72
CA ALA A 214 22.42 22.26 -12.92
C ALA A 214 21.52 22.03 -14.15
N GLU A 215 20.99 20.82 -14.34
CA GLU A 215 20.05 20.54 -15.43
C GLU A 215 18.73 21.30 -15.24
N LEU A 216 18.10 21.21 -14.07
CA LEU A 216 16.83 21.87 -13.77
C LEU A 216 16.93 23.40 -13.80
N ALA A 217 18.12 23.97 -13.54
CA ALA A 217 18.35 25.39 -13.70
C ALA A 217 18.16 25.88 -15.15
N GLN A 218 18.35 25.00 -16.14
CA GLN A 218 18.20 25.33 -17.57
C GLN A 218 16.83 24.93 -18.17
N GLN A 219 15.96 24.30 -17.39
CA GLN A 219 14.64 23.86 -17.85
C GLN A 219 13.62 25.01 -17.80
N SER A 220 12.63 24.94 -18.68
CA SER A 220 11.49 25.87 -18.72
C SER A 220 10.14 25.17 -18.77
N ASP A 221 10.09 23.86 -19.04
CA ASP A 221 8.86 23.08 -19.01
C ASP A 221 8.37 22.94 -17.55
N PRO A 222 7.14 23.39 -17.22
CA PRO A 222 6.61 23.30 -15.86
C PRO A 222 6.64 21.88 -15.30
N LYS A 223 6.31 20.86 -16.11
CA LYS A 223 6.31 19.46 -15.65
C LYS A 223 7.70 19.00 -15.26
N ARG A 224 8.72 19.31 -16.08
CA ARG A 224 10.13 19.05 -15.72
C ARG A 224 10.60 19.89 -14.53
N LEU A 225 10.12 21.12 -14.36
CA LEU A 225 10.49 21.96 -13.23
C LEU A 225 9.92 21.46 -11.89
N MET A 226 8.82 20.72 -11.89
CA MET A 226 8.28 20.10 -10.66
C MET A 226 9.24 19.06 -10.06
N ASP A 227 10.24 18.58 -10.81
CA ASP A 227 11.29 17.69 -10.28
C ASP A 227 12.22 18.37 -9.25
N TYR A 228 12.10 19.69 -9.05
CA TYR A 228 12.70 20.35 -7.89
C TYR A 228 12.25 19.71 -6.56
N LYS A 229 11.04 19.13 -6.48
CA LYS A 229 10.60 18.38 -5.29
C LYS A 229 11.53 17.20 -4.98
N ILE A 230 11.99 16.50 -6.02
CA ILE A 230 12.93 15.36 -5.90
C ILE A 230 14.33 15.87 -5.57
N LEU A 231 14.73 17.01 -6.14
CA LEU A 231 16.01 17.65 -5.81
C LEU A 231 16.07 18.03 -4.31
N TRP A 232 15.08 18.77 -3.82
CA TRP A 232 15.00 19.17 -2.41
C TRP A 232 14.97 17.96 -1.47
N GLN A 233 14.22 16.92 -1.84
CA GLN A 233 14.22 15.64 -1.12
C GLN A 233 15.64 15.06 -1.02
N ARG A 234 16.39 14.99 -2.13
CA ARG A 234 17.78 14.48 -2.14
C ARG A 234 18.70 15.34 -1.28
N GLU A 235 18.50 16.66 -1.27
CA GLU A 235 19.28 17.59 -0.45
C GLU A 235 19.01 17.42 1.04
N PHE A 236 17.75 17.29 1.46
CA PHE A 236 17.39 16.97 2.83
C PHE A 236 17.88 15.59 3.28
N LEU A 237 17.95 14.61 2.37
CA LEU A 237 18.43 13.26 2.67
C LEU A 237 19.92 13.22 3.02
N VAL A 238 20.74 14.08 2.40
CA VAL A 238 22.21 14.06 2.61
C VAL A 238 22.67 15.06 3.68
N ARG A 239 21.86 16.07 4.00
CA ARG A 239 22.20 17.06 5.01
C ARG A 239 21.69 16.66 6.39
N PRO A 240 22.53 16.79 7.44
CA PRO A 240 22.08 16.55 8.80
C PRO A 240 20.99 17.57 9.19
N PRO A 241 20.10 17.24 10.15
CA PRO A 241 19.04 18.15 10.59
C PRO A 241 19.52 19.55 11.01
N ALA A 242 20.74 19.67 11.53
CA ALA A 242 21.35 20.96 11.89
C ALA A 242 21.59 21.91 10.70
N GLU A 243 21.63 21.39 9.47
CA GLU A 243 21.80 22.17 8.23
C GLU A 243 20.47 22.41 7.49
N HIS A 244 19.35 21.91 8.01
CA HIS A 244 18.06 22.00 7.31
C HIS A 244 17.59 23.44 7.13
N ASP A 245 17.92 24.37 8.03
CA ASP A 245 17.55 25.78 7.87
C ASP A 245 18.24 26.43 6.66
N ALA A 246 19.50 26.04 6.36
CA ALA A 246 20.19 26.49 5.17
C ALA A 246 19.57 25.92 3.89
N GLU A 247 19.11 24.66 3.94
CA GLU A 247 18.39 24.05 2.83
C GLU A 247 17.05 24.75 2.58
N ARG A 248 16.30 25.07 3.63
CA ARG A 248 15.05 25.84 3.52
C ARG A 248 15.26 27.22 2.89
N ALA A 249 16.36 27.89 3.22
CA ALA A 249 16.72 29.16 2.57
C ALA A 249 16.99 28.98 1.06
N GLN A 250 17.67 27.90 0.65
CA GLN A 250 17.87 27.60 -0.76
C GLN A 250 16.56 27.32 -1.50
N ILE A 251 15.63 26.59 -0.87
CA ILE A 251 14.30 26.30 -1.42
C ILE A 251 13.52 27.60 -1.64
N HIS A 252 13.62 28.57 -0.72
CA HIS A 252 13.01 29.89 -0.92
C HIS A 252 13.53 30.62 -2.18
N GLU A 253 14.84 30.55 -2.45
CA GLU A 253 15.43 31.13 -3.67
C GLU A 253 14.96 30.40 -4.93
N ASP A 254 14.91 29.06 -4.87
CA ASP A 254 14.42 28.21 -5.95
C ASP A 254 12.97 28.57 -6.29
N LEU A 255 12.09 28.64 -5.29
CA LEU A 255 10.68 29.00 -5.46
C LEU A 255 10.50 30.39 -6.08
N ALA A 256 11.24 31.39 -5.59
CA ALA A 256 11.19 32.75 -6.12
C ALA A 256 11.62 32.82 -7.60
N ARG A 257 12.51 31.90 -8.04
CA ARG A 257 12.87 31.74 -9.46
C ARG A 257 11.76 31.04 -10.23
N LEU A 258 11.24 29.93 -9.72
CA LEU A 258 10.21 29.11 -10.36
C LEU A 258 8.92 29.91 -10.61
N GLU A 259 8.49 30.72 -9.64
CA GLU A 259 7.33 31.61 -9.79
C GLU A 259 7.50 32.64 -10.92
N LYS A 260 8.72 33.13 -11.16
CA LYS A 260 9.02 34.06 -12.26
C LYS A 260 9.06 33.36 -13.62
N LEU A 261 9.51 32.11 -13.65
CA LEU A 261 9.58 31.31 -14.89
C LEU A 261 8.19 30.88 -15.34
N VAL A 262 7.32 30.51 -14.40
CA VAL A 262 5.97 30.01 -14.69
C VAL A 262 4.95 30.85 -13.90
N PRO A 263 4.72 32.12 -14.29
CA PRO A 263 3.83 33.02 -13.55
C PRO A 263 2.36 32.60 -13.63
N ASN A 264 1.97 31.91 -14.72
CA ASN A 264 0.61 31.49 -15.02
C ASN A 264 0.46 29.96 -15.03
N GLY A 265 1.14 29.25 -14.12
CA GLY A 265 0.97 27.80 -13.99
C GLY A 265 -0.45 27.41 -13.56
N ASP A 266 -0.83 26.17 -13.85
CA ASP A 266 -2.12 25.58 -13.51
C ASP A 266 -2.28 25.25 -12.02
N GLY A 267 -3.39 24.60 -11.65
CA GLY A 267 -3.66 24.23 -10.27
C GLY A 267 -2.60 23.31 -9.66
N ASP A 268 -2.10 22.33 -10.42
CA ASP A 268 -1.07 21.40 -9.94
C ASP A 268 0.27 22.12 -9.73
N TRP A 269 0.63 23.06 -10.60
CA TRP A 269 1.77 23.94 -10.39
C TRP A 269 1.63 24.78 -9.11
N ARG A 270 0.43 25.32 -8.82
CA ARG A 270 0.19 26.04 -7.56
C ARG A 270 0.34 25.16 -6.34
N LEU A 271 -0.16 23.92 -6.39
CA LEU A 271 -0.01 22.96 -5.31
C LEU A 271 1.47 22.59 -5.08
N PHE A 272 2.23 22.39 -6.15
CA PHE A 272 3.67 22.17 -6.08
C PHE A 272 4.41 23.33 -5.41
N LEU A 273 4.08 24.58 -5.74
CA LEU A 273 4.67 25.75 -5.07
C LEU A 273 4.31 25.79 -3.58
N ILE A 274 3.05 25.51 -3.22
CA ILE A 274 2.60 25.44 -1.82
C ILE A 274 3.36 24.37 -1.04
N GLU A 275 3.58 23.19 -1.64
CA GLU A 275 4.41 22.13 -1.06
C GLU A 275 5.85 22.62 -0.84
N GLY A 276 6.45 23.26 -1.83
CA GLY A 276 7.78 23.85 -1.70
C GLY A 276 7.86 24.91 -0.60
N TYR A 277 6.89 25.81 -0.48
CA TYR A 277 6.86 26.82 0.60
C TYR A 277 6.65 26.18 1.97
N SER A 278 5.89 25.09 2.05
CA SER A 278 5.77 24.27 3.26
C SER A 278 7.11 23.66 3.66
N LEU A 279 7.85 23.11 2.68
CA LEU A 279 9.23 22.64 2.87
C LEU A 279 10.17 23.77 3.25
N ALA A 280 10.00 24.98 2.72
CA ALA A 280 10.81 26.15 3.08
C ALA A 280 10.48 26.70 4.49
N GLY A 281 9.44 26.18 5.15
CA GLY A 281 9.08 26.56 6.52
C GLY A 281 8.08 27.71 6.63
N ALA A 282 7.28 27.97 5.58
CA ALA A 282 6.18 28.91 5.65
C ALA A 282 5.21 28.57 6.79
N SER A 283 4.63 29.61 7.41
CA SER A 283 3.65 29.46 8.48
C SER A 283 2.34 28.86 7.95
N ASN A 284 1.55 28.26 8.84
CA ASN A 284 0.22 27.76 8.46
C ASN A 284 -0.66 28.88 7.88
N GLU A 285 -0.59 30.09 8.44
CA GLU A 285 -1.34 31.25 7.95
C GLU A 285 -0.95 31.59 6.50
N GLN A 286 0.34 31.54 6.17
CA GLN A 286 0.82 31.76 4.79
C GLN A 286 0.33 30.66 3.86
N LEU A 287 0.47 29.40 4.26
CA LEU A 287 0.05 28.25 3.44
C LEU A 287 -1.46 28.23 3.22
N ASP A 288 -2.25 28.55 4.23
CA ASP A 288 -3.71 28.63 4.13
C ASP A 288 -4.15 29.78 3.23
N ALA A 289 -3.49 30.94 3.30
CA ALA A 289 -3.73 32.04 2.38
C ALA A 289 -3.40 31.65 0.93
N MET A 290 -2.28 30.95 0.71
CA MET A 290 -1.90 30.45 -0.62
C MET A 290 -2.91 29.43 -1.15
N ARG A 291 -3.34 28.46 -0.33
CA ARG A 291 -4.37 27.47 -0.71
C ARG A 291 -5.70 28.14 -1.03
N ALA A 292 -6.14 29.10 -0.22
CA ALA A 292 -7.36 29.86 -0.47
C ALA A 292 -7.29 30.64 -1.79
N GLN A 293 -6.13 31.24 -2.08
CA GLN A 293 -5.91 31.95 -3.35
C GLN A 293 -5.90 30.97 -4.54
N ALA A 294 -5.20 29.84 -4.44
CA ALA A 294 -5.17 28.82 -5.48
C ALA A 294 -6.57 28.23 -5.75
N ALA A 295 -7.34 27.94 -4.71
CA ALA A 295 -8.73 27.48 -4.83
C ALA A 295 -9.62 28.52 -5.55
N LYS A 296 -9.41 29.81 -5.27
CA LYS A 296 -10.14 30.90 -5.94
C LYS A 296 -9.77 31.04 -7.42
N ASP A 297 -8.48 30.87 -7.74
CA ASP A 297 -7.98 30.98 -9.11
C ASP A 297 -8.36 29.75 -9.95
N PHE A 298 -8.51 28.59 -9.31
CA PHE A 298 -8.81 27.31 -9.95
C PHE A 298 -10.04 26.62 -9.32
N PRO A 299 -11.25 27.19 -9.47
CA PRO A 299 -12.45 26.75 -8.74
C PRO A 299 -12.93 25.34 -9.10
N ASN A 300 -12.49 24.79 -10.24
CA ASN A 300 -12.90 23.47 -10.75
C ASN A 300 -11.70 22.51 -10.90
N GLN A 301 -10.59 22.75 -10.18
CA GLN A 301 -9.41 21.87 -10.20
C GLN A 301 -8.99 21.47 -8.78
N SER A 302 -7.97 20.61 -8.69
CA SER A 302 -7.37 20.06 -7.47
C SER A 302 -7.20 21.07 -6.32
N PRO A 303 -6.77 22.34 -6.51
CA PRO A 303 -6.65 23.27 -5.39
C PRO A 303 -7.97 23.58 -4.67
N ALA A 304 -9.06 23.76 -5.41
CA ALA A 304 -10.36 24.05 -4.83
C ALA A 304 -10.94 22.81 -4.14
N GLU A 305 -10.83 21.65 -4.78
CA GLU A 305 -11.25 20.37 -4.22
C GLU A 305 -10.50 20.05 -2.91
N ASN A 306 -9.17 20.14 -2.92
CA ASN A 306 -8.35 19.88 -1.74
C ASN A 306 -8.75 20.78 -0.56
N LEU A 307 -9.04 22.05 -0.84
CA LEU A 307 -9.46 23.00 0.20
C LEU A 307 -10.86 22.66 0.74
N ASP A 308 -11.80 22.34 -0.14
CA ASP A 308 -13.17 21.97 0.20
C ASP A 308 -13.20 20.73 1.10
N TRP A 309 -12.46 19.67 0.73
CA TRP A 309 -12.31 18.48 1.58
C TRP A 309 -11.59 18.77 2.89
N THR A 310 -10.53 19.58 2.88
CA THR A 310 -9.81 19.95 4.12
C THR A 310 -10.73 20.65 5.11
N GLN A 311 -11.58 21.56 4.61
CA GLN A 311 -12.58 22.26 5.44
C GLN A 311 -13.64 21.29 5.96
N TRP A 312 -14.17 20.43 5.08
CA TRP A 312 -15.18 19.47 5.45
C TRP A 312 -14.72 18.53 6.58
N HIS A 313 -13.52 17.95 6.47
CA HIS A 313 -12.96 17.07 7.51
C HIS A 313 -12.72 17.78 8.84
N LYS A 314 -12.41 19.08 8.80
CA LYS A 314 -12.25 19.89 10.02
C LYS A 314 -13.58 20.15 10.72
N GLU A 315 -14.65 20.34 9.94
CA GLU A 315 -16.00 20.60 10.45
C GLU A 315 -16.73 19.30 10.86
N HIS A 316 -16.35 18.17 10.28
CA HIS A 316 -16.93 16.85 10.50
C HIS A 316 -15.84 15.88 10.96
N PRO A 317 -15.35 16.00 12.21
CA PRO A 317 -14.42 15.02 12.73
C PRO A 317 -15.10 13.65 12.82
N GLN A 318 -14.35 12.60 12.51
CA GLN A 318 -14.81 11.22 12.65
C GLN A 318 -15.25 10.95 14.10
N PRO A 319 -16.34 10.20 14.33
CA PRO A 319 -16.79 9.87 15.68
C PRO A 319 -15.74 9.10 16.49
N GLU A 320 -15.60 9.44 17.78
CA GLU A 320 -14.71 8.71 18.69
C GLU A 320 -15.25 7.31 18.99
N GLY A 321 -14.50 6.28 18.60
CA GLY A 321 -14.79 4.88 18.87
C GLY A 321 -15.95 4.30 18.05
N GLN A 322 -16.01 2.97 17.94
CA GLN A 322 -16.89 2.27 17.00
C GLN A 322 -18.32 1.97 17.47
N LYS A 323 -18.71 2.32 18.71
CA LYS A 323 -19.99 1.87 19.31
C LYS A 323 -21.13 2.88 19.21
N ASN A 324 -20.85 4.14 18.90
CA ASN A 324 -21.85 5.20 18.89
C ASN A 324 -22.63 5.22 17.56
N THR A 325 -23.67 4.39 17.47
CA THR A 325 -24.53 4.25 16.27
C THR A 325 -25.06 5.57 15.73
N ASP A 326 -25.53 6.48 16.57
CA ASP A 326 -26.13 7.73 16.10
C ASP A 326 -25.08 8.71 15.57
N ALA A 327 -23.90 8.77 16.19
CA ALA A 327 -22.79 9.59 15.70
C ALA A 327 -22.26 9.09 14.36
N TRP A 328 -22.06 7.78 14.23
CA TRP A 328 -21.62 7.17 12.96
C TRP A 328 -22.66 7.37 11.87
N ARG A 329 -23.95 7.11 12.13
CA ARG A 329 -25.00 7.36 11.15
C ARG A 329 -25.02 8.82 10.66
N ALA A 330 -24.81 9.77 11.55
CA ALA A 330 -24.75 11.19 11.17
C ALA A 330 -23.51 11.52 10.32
N TYR A 331 -22.35 10.96 10.68
CA TYR A 331 -21.10 11.15 9.95
C TYR A 331 -21.16 10.56 8.54
N GLU A 332 -21.65 9.32 8.40
CA GLU A 332 -21.78 8.66 7.09
C GLU A 332 -22.75 9.40 6.16
N ALA A 333 -23.89 9.84 6.70
CA ALA A 333 -24.84 10.65 5.94
C ALA A 333 -24.23 11.99 5.47
N ALA A 334 -23.41 12.63 6.30
CA ALA A 334 -22.68 13.85 5.92
C ALA A 334 -21.62 13.58 4.85
N SER A 335 -20.92 12.45 4.94
CA SER A 335 -19.89 12.02 3.98
C SER A 335 -20.50 11.80 2.59
N ILE A 336 -21.61 11.08 2.50
CA ILE A 336 -22.36 10.88 1.26
C ILE A 336 -22.81 12.21 0.64
N ALA A 337 -23.32 13.13 1.46
CA ALA A 337 -23.74 14.45 1.00
C ALA A 337 -22.56 15.25 0.42
N GLN A 338 -21.40 15.20 1.06
CA GLN A 338 -20.19 15.88 0.61
C GLN A 338 -19.65 15.31 -0.69
N VAL A 339 -19.60 13.99 -0.85
CA VAL A 339 -19.16 13.38 -2.11
C VAL A 339 -20.07 13.77 -3.26
N LYS A 340 -21.38 13.69 -3.08
CA LYS A 340 -22.35 14.09 -4.12
C LYS A 340 -22.19 15.56 -4.50
N ARG A 341 -21.93 16.44 -3.54
CA ARG A 341 -21.63 17.85 -3.81
C ARG A 341 -20.31 17.99 -4.58
N SER A 342 -19.26 17.30 -4.17
CA SER A 342 -17.94 17.33 -4.81
C SER A 342 -18.02 16.86 -6.27
N MET A 343 -18.72 15.75 -6.53
CA MET A 343 -18.98 15.26 -7.88
C MET A 343 -19.68 16.30 -8.76
N SER A 344 -20.55 17.15 -8.20
CA SER A 344 -21.19 18.22 -8.96
C SER A 344 -20.28 19.42 -9.22
N LEU A 345 -19.32 19.69 -8.35
CA LEU A 345 -18.40 20.84 -8.46
C LEU A 345 -17.20 20.52 -9.35
N TYR A 346 -16.77 19.25 -9.39
CA TYR A 346 -15.57 18.79 -10.07
C TYR A 346 -15.91 17.71 -11.11
N PRO A 347 -16.59 18.07 -12.22
CA PRO A 347 -17.05 17.10 -13.23
C PRO A 347 -15.91 16.47 -14.03
N ASP A 348 -14.73 17.11 -14.07
CA ASP A 348 -13.57 16.64 -14.81
C ASP A 348 -12.65 15.71 -14.00
N ASP A 349 -12.89 15.57 -12.69
CA ASP A 349 -12.09 14.69 -11.83
C ASP A 349 -12.53 13.23 -11.99
N ALA A 350 -11.73 12.43 -12.70
CA ALA A 350 -12.07 11.04 -12.98
C ALA A 350 -12.17 10.18 -11.71
N TYR A 351 -11.43 10.48 -10.65
CA TYR A 351 -11.46 9.71 -9.41
C TYR A 351 -12.76 9.97 -8.65
N LEU A 352 -13.16 11.23 -8.46
CA LEU A 352 -14.44 11.60 -7.87
C LEU A 352 -15.61 11.03 -8.67
N GLN A 353 -15.58 11.13 -10.00
CA GLN A 353 -16.67 10.70 -10.87
C GLN A 353 -16.80 9.18 -11.00
N ARG A 354 -15.83 8.39 -10.55
CA ARG A 354 -15.80 6.94 -10.82
C ARG A 354 -15.55 6.06 -9.60
N THR A 355 -14.88 6.61 -8.60
CA THR A 355 -14.26 5.83 -7.52
C THR A 355 -14.73 6.29 -6.15
N GLU A 356 -14.66 7.59 -5.86
CA GLU A 356 -14.81 8.09 -4.48
C GLU A 356 -16.15 7.73 -3.84
N PHE A 357 -17.25 7.77 -4.60
CA PHE A 357 -18.57 7.47 -4.05
C PHE A 357 -18.70 6.02 -3.56
N TYR A 358 -18.09 5.06 -4.27
CA TYR A 358 -18.07 3.67 -3.83
C TYR A 358 -17.26 3.49 -2.54
N PHE A 359 -16.05 4.07 -2.49
CA PHE A 359 -15.19 3.99 -1.30
C PHE A 359 -15.77 4.70 -0.07
N THR A 360 -16.62 5.71 -0.29
CA THR A 360 -17.34 6.38 0.79
C THR A 360 -18.42 5.50 1.40
N VAL A 361 -19.10 4.67 0.59
CA VAL A 361 -20.25 3.88 1.07
C VAL A 361 -19.95 2.41 1.32
N GLN A 362 -18.79 1.90 0.89
CA GLN A 362 -18.49 0.46 0.93
C GLN A 362 -18.56 -0.11 2.36
N ASP A 363 -18.15 0.68 3.34
CA ASP A 363 -18.08 0.32 4.76
C ASP A 363 -19.20 1.00 5.59
N ASP A 364 -20.11 1.76 4.96
CA ASP A 364 -21.25 2.40 5.62
C ASP A 364 -22.39 1.38 5.82
N PRO A 365 -22.74 1.00 7.05
CA PRO A 365 -23.84 0.07 7.33
C PRO A 365 -25.23 0.74 7.24
N PHE A 366 -25.30 2.07 7.11
CA PHE A 366 -26.52 2.86 7.09
C PHE A 366 -26.89 3.39 5.70
N VAL A 367 -26.04 3.19 4.70
CA VAL A 367 -26.29 3.63 3.32
C VAL A 367 -27.62 3.09 2.81
N SER A 368 -28.39 3.95 2.15
CA SER A 368 -29.65 3.53 1.52
C SER A 368 -29.38 2.64 0.29
N GLU A 369 -30.30 1.71 -0.01
CA GLU A 369 -30.19 0.88 -1.22
C GLU A 369 -30.03 1.71 -2.49
N SER A 370 -30.75 2.84 -2.59
CA SER A 370 -30.63 3.74 -3.74
C SER A 370 -29.21 4.31 -3.90
N ASP A 371 -28.61 4.80 -2.80
CA ASP A 371 -27.28 5.42 -2.85
C ASP A 371 -26.18 4.38 -3.02
N GLY A 372 -26.28 3.27 -2.31
CA GLY A 372 -25.33 2.18 -2.41
C GLY A 372 -25.34 1.53 -3.80
N MET A 373 -26.52 1.30 -4.39
CA MET A 373 -26.61 0.78 -5.76
C MET A 373 -26.13 1.80 -6.80
N ALA A 374 -26.38 3.10 -6.60
CA ALA A 374 -25.85 4.13 -7.50
C ALA A 374 -24.31 4.20 -7.48
N ALA A 375 -23.70 4.14 -6.29
CA ALA A 375 -22.25 4.08 -6.13
C ALA A 375 -21.66 2.81 -6.74
N PHE A 376 -22.30 1.67 -6.49
CA PHE A 376 -21.92 0.38 -7.06
C PHE A 376 -21.96 0.39 -8.60
N ASP A 377 -23.06 0.85 -9.20
CA ASP A 377 -23.25 0.87 -10.66
C ASP A 377 -22.20 1.75 -11.34
N LEU A 378 -21.87 2.88 -10.73
CA LEU A 378 -20.84 3.79 -11.20
C LEU A 378 -19.47 3.12 -11.21
N TYR A 379 -19.11 2.45 -10.12
CA TYR A 379 -17.82 1.78 -9.95
C TYR A 379 -17.67 0.55 -10.84
N GLU A 380 -18.71 -0.29 -10.93
CA GLU A 380 -18.71 -1.47 -11.81
C GLU A 380 -18.57 -1.04 -13.28
N LYS A 381 -19.37 -0.05 -13.72
CA LYS A 381 -19.26 0.47 -15.09
C LYS A 381 -17.89 1.07 -15.38
N SER A 382 -17.30 1.77 -14.40
CA SER A 382 -15.94 2.32 -14.55
C SER A 382 -14.91 1.19 -14.69
N THR A 383 -15.02 0.16 -13.87
CA THR A 383 -14.19 -1.05 -13.95
C THR A 383 -14.28 -1.70 -15.33
N GLU A 384 -15.49 -1.86 -15.87
CA GLU A 384 -15.72 -2.45 -17.20
C GLU A 384 -15.17 -1.57 -18.34
N THR A 385 -15.28 -0.24 -18.21
CA THR A 385 -14.91 0.71 -19.28
C THR A 385 -13.41 1.04 -19.28
N TYR A 386 -12.83 1.26 -18.10
CA TYR A 386 -11.50 1.83 -17.93
C TYR A 386 -10.49 0.86 -17.30
N GLY A 387 -10.95 -0.29 -16.77
CA GLY A 387 -10.10 -1.26 -16.07
C GLY A 387 -9.38 -0.64 -14.88
N GLY A 388 -8.24 -1.22 -14.48
CA GLY A 388 -7.44 -0.75 -13.33
C GLY A 388 -6.78 0.63 -13.49
N TYR A 389 -6.92 1.29 -14.66
CA TYR A 389 -6.51 2.70 -14.80
C TYR A 389 -7.59 3.67 -14.32
N GLY A 390 -8.87 3.30 -14.43
CA GLY A 390 -9.99 4.19 -14.09
C GLY A 390 -10.55 4.01 -12.69
N VAL A 391 -10.09 2.99 -11.96
CA VAL A 391 -10.44 2.72 -10.56
C VAL A 391 -9.20 2.21 -9.81
N LEU A 392 -9.19 2.35 -8.48
CA LEU A 392 -8.06 1.89 -7.65
C LEU A 392 -7.88 0.37 -7.66
N SER A 393 -8.95 -0.41 -7.88
CA SER A 393 -8.88 -1.88 -7.92
C SER A 393 -10.08 -2.50 -8.65
N THR A 394 -9.82 -3.51 -9.48
CA THR A 394 -10.86 -4.30 -10.16
C THR A 394 -11.06 -5.63 -9.44
N ASN A 395 -11.72 -5.60 -8.27
CA ASN A 395 -11.93 -6.79 -7.45
C ASN A 395 -13.41 -7.24 -7.45
N PRO A 396 -13.80 -8.26 -8.24
CA PRO A 396 -15.15 -8.80 -8.24
C PRO A 396 -15.62 -9.29 -6.86
N ASN A 397 -14.70 -9.77 -6.01
CA ASN A 397 -15.06 -10.23 -4.66
C ASN A 397 -15.51 -9.07 -3.76
N ALA A 398 -14.88 -7.91 -3.85
CA ALA A 398 -15.25 -6.74 -3.06
C ALA A 398 -16.64 -6.21 -3.46
N LEU A 399 -16.92 -6.14 -4.77
CA LEU A 399 -18.23 -5.75 -5.29
C LEU A 399 -19.32 -6.76 -4.92
N ALA A 400 -19.05 -8.05 -5.07
CA ALA A 400 -19.99 -9.09 -4.67
C ALA A 400 -20.25 -9.06 -3.15
N LYS A 401 -19.20 -8.91 -2.33
CA LYS A 401 -19.32 -8.77 -0.87
C LYS A 401 -20.18 -7.56 -0.49
N PHE A 402 -19.96 -6.40 -1.11
CA PHE A 402 -20.74 -5.18 -0.88
C PHE A 402 -22.25 -5.43 -1.02
N LEU A 403 -22.65 -6.12 -2.10
CA LEU A 403 -24.04 -6.53 -2.36
C LEU A 403 -24.53 -7.56 -1.35
N LEU A 404 -23.74 -8.60 -1.10
CA LEU A 404 -24.14 -9.73 -0.25
C LEU A 404 -24.28 -9.32 1.21
N ASP A 405 -23.37 -8.52 1.78
CA ASP A 405 -23.44 -8.01 3.16
C ASP A 405 -24.78 -7.31 3.43
N ARG A 406 -25.33 -6.65 2.40
CA ARG A 406 -26.59 -5.90 2.48
C ARG A 406 -27.79 -6.68 1.94
N SER A 407 -27.58 -7.93 1.50
CA SER A 407 -28.56 -8.77 0.82
C SER A 407 -29.21 -8.12 -0.41
N TRP A 408 -28.48 -7.23 -1.09
CA TRP A 408 -28.93 -6.56 -2.31
C TRP A 408 -28.51 -7.34 -3.55
N ALA A 409 -29.40 -7.41 -4.54
CA ALA A 409 -29.13 -7.99 -5.86
C ALA A 409 -28.22 -9.26 -5.86
N PRO A 410 -28.51 -10.31 -5.07
CA PRO A 410 -27.58 -11.44 -4.88
C PRO A 410 -27.31 -12.23 -6.17
N GLY A 411 -28.20 -12.17 -7.16
CA GLY A 411 -27.95 -12.71 -8.50
C GLY A 411 -26.81 -12.00 -9.22
N ARG A 412 -26.75 -10.67 -9.11
CA ARG A 412 -25.69 -9.86 -9.70
C ARG A 412 -24.36 -10.05 -8.99
N ALA A 413 -24.40 -10.27 -7.67
CA ALA A 413 -23.23 -10.70 -6.91
C ALA A 413 -22.71 -12.07 -7.38
N LEU A 414 -23.62 -13.02 -7.67
CA LEU A 414 -23.23 -14.30 -8.26
C LEU A 414 -22.58 -14.10 -9.63
N ASP A 415 -23.19 -13.32 -10.54
CA ASP A 415 -22.65 -13.02 -11.88
C ASP A 415 -21.23 -12.44 -11.83
N LEU A 416 -20.96 -11.56 -10.85
CA LEU A 416 -19.62 -11.04 -10.59
C LEU A 416 -18.64 -12.15 -10.18
N LEU A 417 -19.05 -13.01 -9.26
CA LEU A 417 -18.23 -14.10 -8.74
C LEU A 417 -17.97 -15.17 -9.82
N GLU A 418 -18.88 -15.39 -10.77
CA GLU A 418 -18.66 -16.31 -11.89
C GLU A 418 -17.48 -15.89 -12.80
N LYS A 419 -17.14 -14.59 -12.79
CA LYS A 419 -16.00 -14.06 -13.55
C LYS A 419 -14.65 -14.44 -12.92
N THR A 420 -14.63 -14.82 -11.64
CA THR A 420 -13.40 -15.14 -10.88
C THR A 420 -12.74 -16.44 -11.34
N SER A 421 -11.41 -16.55 -11.16
CA SER A 421 -10.68 -17.80 -11.42
C SER A 421 -11.12 -18.93 -10.50
N THR A 422 -11.44 -18.61 -9.24
CA THR A 422 -11.90 -19.59 -8.24
C THR A 422 -13.20 -20.26 -8.67
N TYR A 423 -14.15 -19.53 -9.26
CA TYR A 423 -15.38 -20.11 -9.81
C TYR A 423 -15.11 -21.05 -11.00
N LYS A 424 -14.19 -20.69 -11.90
CA LYS A 424 -13.90 -21.43 -13.14
C LYS A 424 -13.06 -22.71 -12.93
N GLY A 425 -12.33 -22.83 -11.81
CA GLY A 425 -11.37 -23.91 -11.60
C GLY A 425 -11.18 -24.41 -10.17
N GLY A 426 -11.98 -23.94 -9.21
CA GLY A 426 -11.88 -24.33 -7.79
C GLY A 426 -10.73 -23.67 -7.02
N GLY A 427 -10.03 -22.71 -7.63
CA GLY A 427 -9.00 -21.89 -6.99
C GLY A 427 -8.07 -21.20 -8.00
N HIS A 428 -7.14 -20.38 -7.53
CA HIS A 428 -6.11 -19.82 -8.41
C HIS A 428 -5.25 -20.94 -9.04
N THR A 429 -4.79 -20.78 -10.28
CA THR A 429 -3.75 -21.66 -10.86
C THR A 429 -2.43 -21.46 -10.10
N GLU A 430 -1.53 -22.45 -10.06
CA GLU A 430 -0.18 -22.20 -9.55
C GLU A 430 0.48 -21.13 -10.43
N PRO A 431 1.01 -20.04 -9.83
CA PRO A 431 1.85 -19.11 -10.58
C PRO A 431 3.00 -19.86 -11.24
N ASN A 432 3.47 -19.40 -12.39
CA ASN A 432 4.75 -19.86 -12.91
C ASN A 432 5.84 -19.32 -11.99
N TRP A 433 6.19 -20.10 -10.97
CA TRP A 433 7.07 -19.67 -9.90
C TRP A 433 8.47 -19.38 -10.43
N SER A 434 9.00 -18.21 -10.09
CA SER A 434 10.42 -17.97 -10.27
C SER A 434 11.22 -19.01 -9.50
N ALA A 435 12.24 -19.60 -10.12
CA ALA A 435 13.14 -20.57 -9.50
C ALA A 435 13.91 -20.03 -8.27
N SER A 436 13.74 -18.73 -7.94
CA SER A 436 14.38 -18.06 -6.82
C SER A 436 13.56 -18.04 -5.52
N LEU A 437 12.28 -18.40 -5.57
CA LEU A 437 11.44 -18.45 -4.38
C LEU A 437 11.85 -19.64 -3.51
N THR A 438 12.02 -19.38 -2.21
CA THR A 438 12.30 -20.46 -1.27
C THR A 438 11.06 -21.32 -1.06
N ALA A 439 11.24 -22.55 -0.57
CA ALA A 439 10.12 -23.39 -0.16
C ALA A 439 9.21 -22.69 0.87
N ASP A 440 9.79 -21.84 1.73
CA ASP A 440 9.04 -21.04 2.71
C ASP A 440 8.25 -19.89 2.08
N ASP A 441 8.77 -19.25 1.03
CA ASP A 441 8.04 -18.23 0.27
C ASP A 441 6.85 -18.83 -0.46
N ILE A 442 7.05 -19.97 -1.14
CA ILE A 442 5.98 -20.74 -1.79
C ILE A 442 4.94 -21.15 -0.76
N LYS A 443 5.37 -21.68 0.39
CA LYS A 443 4.46 -22.06 1.48
C LYS A 443 3.67 -20.87 2.04
N ARG A 444 4.29 -19.68 2.15
CA ARG A 444 3.62 -18.47 2.64
C ARG A 444 2.58 -17.95 1.65
N PHE A 445 2.92 -17.92 0.36
CA PHE A 445 1.97 -17.52 -0.67
C PHE A 445 0.83 -18.52 -0.80
N ASN A 446 1.11 -19.84 -0.77
CA ASN A 446 0.07 -20.86 -0.84
C ASN A 446 -0.92 -20.73 0.31
N ARG A 447 -0.47 -20.39 1.53
CA ARG A 447 -1.39 -20.09 2.65
C ARG A 447 -2.31 -18.89 2.35
N TYR A 448 -1.77 -17.81 1.79
CA TYR A 448 -2.55 -16.62 1.46
C TYR A 448 -3.60 -16.94 0.37
N LYS A 449 -3.17 -17.63 -0.68
CA LYS A 449 -4.03 -18.11 -1.76
C LYS A 449 -5.15 -19.04 -1.26
N GLU A 450 -4.81 -20.00 -0.39
CA GLU A 450 -5.81 -20.91 0.21
C GLU A 450 -6.87 -20.14 1.01
N SER A 451 -6.46 -19.10 1.75
CA SER A 451 -7.39 -18.20 2.46
C SER A 451 -8.30 -17.43 1.49
N GLU A 452 -7.74 -16.80 0.44
CA GLU A 452 -8.52 -16.05 -0.56
C GLU A 452 -9.52 -16.95 -1.31
N ASP A 453 -9.10 -18.17 -1.66
CA ASP A 453 -9.97 -19.15 -2.31
C ASP A 453 -11.11 -19.58 -1.37
N LEU A 454 -10.84 -19.79 -0.08
CA LEU A 454 -11.87 -20.11 0.92
C LEU A 454 -12.90 -18.96 1.07
N ASP A 455 -12.44 -17.71 1.11
CA ASP A 455 -13.32 -16.55 1.22
C ASP A 455 -14.18 -16.38 -0.03
N THR A 456 -13.58 -16.53 -1.22
CA THR A 456 -14.29 -16.43 -2.50
C THR A 456 -15.35 -17.52 -2.65
N VAL A 457 -15.01 -18.77 -2.30
CA VAL A 457 -15.98 -19.89 -2.24
C VAL A 457 -17.11 -19.56 -1.27
N GLY A 458 -16.80 -18.95 -0.13
CA GLY A 458 -17.79 -18.49 0.83
C GLY A 458 -18.80 -17.52 0.21
N LEU A 459 -18.32 -16.50 -0.50
CA LEU A 459 -19.17 -15.53 -1.20
C LEU A 459 -20.04 -16.20 -2.28
N ILE A 460 -19.49 -17.16 -3.04
CA ILE A 460 -20.24 -17.89 -4.07
C ILE A 460 -21.38 -18.69 -3.45
N LEU A 461 -21.09 -19.46 -2.40
CA LEU A 461 -22.10 -20.28 -1.71
C LEU A 461 -23.18 -19.42 -1.06
N GLN A 462 -22.81 -18.25 -0.56
CA GLN A 462 -23.74 -17.28 -0.02
C GLN A 462 -24.67 -16.71 -1.09
N ALA A 463 -24.12 -16.26 -2.22
CA ALA A 463 -24.91 -15.77 -3.34
C ALA A 463 -25.85 -16.88 -3.86
N ALA A 464 -25.35 -18.12 -3.97
CA ALA A 464 -26.13 -19.29 -4.35
C ALA A 464 -27.30 -19.58 -3.38
N LEU A 465 -27.08 -19.44 -2.07
CA LEU A 465 -28.14 -19.61 -1.06
C LEU A 465 -29.23 -18.54 -1.21
N LEU A 466 -28.82 -17.27 -1.33
CA LEU A 466 -29.76 -16.14 -1.45
C LEU A 466 -30.54 -16.15 -2.77
N THR A 467 -29.98 -16.75 -3.83
CA THR A 467 -30.61 -16.87 -5.15
C THR A 467 -31.30 -18.20 -5.39
N ASN A 468 -31.20 -19.14 -4.45
CA ASN A 468 -31.66 -20.53 -4.59
C ASN A 468 -31.09 -21.23 -5.85
N GLN A 469 -29.77 -21.09 -6.08
CA GLN A 469 -29.04 -21.65 -7.23
C GLN A 469 -27.98 -22.69 -6.78
N PRO A 470 -28.38 -23.89 -6.35
CA PRO A 470 -27.46 -24.91 -5.83
C PRO A 470 -26.44 -25.41 -6.86
N GLN A 471 -26.72 -25.26 -8.17
CA GLN A 471 -25.80 -25.64 -9.23
C GLN A 471 -24.45 -24.90 -9.16
N ALA A 472 -24.44 -23.66 -8.64
CA ALA A 472 -23.23 -22.85 -8.49
C ALA A 472 -22.21 -23.48 -7.53
N ALA A 473 -22.65 -24.34 -6.60
CA ALA A 473 -21.77 -25.04 -5.67
C ALA A 473 -21.12 -26.30 -6.27
N SER A 474 -21.67 -26.84 -7.36
CA SER A 474 -21.25 -28.14 -7.91
C SER A 474 -19.77 -28.18 -8.33
N PRO A 475 -19.22 -27.17 -9.02
CA PRO A 475 -17.79 -27.15 -9.39
C PRO A 475 -16.85 -27.04 -8.18
N LEU A 476 -17.35 -26.51 -7.06
CA LEU A 476 -16.56 -26.19 -5.86
C LEU A 476 -16.60 -27.31 -4.81
N ARG A 477 -17.42 -28.35 -5.01
CA ARG A 477 -17.66 -29.39 -4.02
C ARG A 477 -16.38 -30.04 -3.52
N ALA A 478 -15.45 -30.34 -4.42
CA ALA A 478 -14.18 -30.96 -4.07
C ALA A 478 -13.29 -30.06 -3.19
N SER A 479 -13.29 -28.74 -3.40
CA SER A 479 -12.51 -27.82 -2.57
C SER A 479 -13.15 -27.62 -1.19
N ILE A 480 -14.49 -27.57 -1.12
CA ILE A 480 -15.23 -27.46 0.14
C ILE A 480 -15.12 -28.73 0.99
N GLU A 481 -15.22 -29.91 0.35
CA GLU A 481 -15.18 -31.21 1.02
C GLU A 481 -13.76 -31.74 1.26
N GLY A 482 -12.73 -30.98 0.86
CA GLY A 482 -11.33 -31.28 1.11
C GLY A 482 -10.96 -31.29 2.60
N PRO A 483 -9.72 -31.69 2.95
CA PRO A 483 -9.24 -31.69 4.32
C PRO A 483 -9.29 -30.28 4.95
N ALA A 484 -9.42 -30.21 6.27
CA ALA A 484 -9.41 -28.94 6.99
C ALA A 484 -8.07 -28.19 6.79
N PRO A 485 -8.09 -26.85 6.68
CA PRO A 485 -6.88 -26.07 6.52
C PRO A 485 -5.96 -26.22 7.74
N ALA A 486 -4.65 -26.16 7.50
CA ALA A 486 -3.66 -26.26 8.57
C ALA A 486 -3.58 -24.99 9.44
N ASN A 487 -4.04 -23.86 8.91
CA ASN A 487 -4.10 -22.60 9.61
C ASN A 487 -5.43 -22.49 10.38
N GLU A 488 -5.35 -22.37 11.70
CA GLU A 488 -6.53 -22.33 12.58
C GLU A 488 -7.45 -21.14 12.30
N LYS A 489 -6.90 -20.01 11.80
CA LYS A 489 -7.69 -18.82 11.45
C LYS A 489 -8.69 -19.09 10.32
N ASP A 490 -8.41 -20.06 9.46
CA ASP A 490 -9.22 -20.35 8.28
C ASP A 490 -10.33 -21.39 8.59
N LEU A 491 -10.28 -22.02 9.77
CA LEU A 491 -11.24 -23.05 10.17
C LEU A 491 -12.67 -22.52 10.26
N THR A 492 -12.86 -21.28 10.71
CA THR A 492 -14.20 -20.66 10.75
C THR A 492 -14.81 -20.58 9.36
N GLN A 493 -14.08 -20.05 8.37
CA GLN A 493 -14.59 -19.91 7.02
C GLN A 493 -14.76 -21.28 6.34
N TYR A 494 -13.83 -22.21 6.56
CA TYR A 494 -13.92 -23.58 6.08
C TYR A 494 -15.22 -24.28 6.53
N TRP A 495 -15.53 -24.22 7.83
CA TRP A 495 -16.75 -24.81 8.36
C TRP A 495 -18.00 -24.05 7.90
N THR A 496 -17.92 -22.73 7.76
CA THR A 496 -19.00 -21.91 7.19
C THR A 496 -19.34 -22.33 5.76
N ASN A 497 -18.32 -22.57 4.92
CA ASN A 497 -18.52 -23.04 3.54
C ASN A 497 -19.20 -24.41 3.50
N ARG A 498 -18.78 -25.35 4.35
CA ARG A 498 -19.45 -26.66 4.48
C ARG A 498 -20.90 -26.54 4.96
N ALA A 499 -21.17 -25.61 5.89
CA ALA A 499 -22.52 -25.35 6.35
C ALA A 499 -23.41 -24.83 5.21
N ARG A 500 -22.91 -23.87 4.43
CA ARG A 500 -23.62 -23.31 3.29
C ARG A 500 -23.87 -24.34 2.18
N LEU A 501 -22.87 -25.18 1.86
CA LEU A 501 -23.02 -26.30 0.93
C LEU A 501 -24.09 -27.29 1.40
N ALA A 502 -24.04 -27.72 2.67
CA ALA A 502 -25.02 -28.63 3.23
C ALA A 502 -26.43 -28.04 3.21
N ALA A 503 -26.58 -26.73 3.43
CA ALA A 503 -27.86 -26.05 3.32
C ALA A 503 -28.39 -26.04 1.86
N LEU A 504 -27.54 -25.77 0.88
CA LEU A 504 -27.87 -25.84 -0.56
C LEU A 504 -28.29 -27.25 -1.00
N GLU A 505 -27.70 -28.28 -0.41
CA GLU A 505 -28.02 -29.69 -0.69
C GLU A 505 -29.22 -30.22 0.11
N HIS A 506 -29.97 -29.34 0.78
CA HIS A 506 -31.11 -29.70 1.62
C HIS A 506 -30.75 -30.68 2.75
N ARG A 507 -29.56 -30.53 3.34
CA ARG A 507 -29.07 -31.28 4.51
C ARG A 507 -28.97 -30.38 5.74
N PRO A 508 -30.10 -29.88 6.27
CA PRO A 508 -30.10 -28.83 7.28
C PRO A 508 -29.44 -29.24 8.61
N GLN A 509 -29.48 -30.53 8.97
CA GLN A 509 -28.86 -31.01 10.20
C GLN A 509 -27.33 -30.97 10.13
N ASP A 510 -26.77 -31.32 8.97
CA ASP A 510 -25.33 -31.19 8.72
C ASP A 510 -24.94 -29.71 8.70
N ALA A 511 -25.75 -28.86 8.07
CA ALA A 511 -25.51 -27.42 8.02
C ALA A 511 -25.49 -26.80 9.44
N LEU A 512 -26.44 -27.14 10.31
CA LEU A 512 -26.46 -26.71 11.70
C LEU A 512 -25.22 -27.20 12.47
N ALA A 513 -24.77 -28.44 12.24
CA ALA A 513 -23.57 -28.98 12.86
C ALA A 513 -22.29 -28.25 12.39
N TYR A 514 -22.20 -27.93 11.10
CA TYR A 514 -21.06 -27.19 10.54
C TYR A 514 -21.04 -25.73 10.99
N TYR A 515 -22.19 -25.04 11.08
CA TYR A 515 -22.22 -23.70 11.67
C TYR A 515 -21.77 -23.70 13.13
N ARG A 516 -22.14 -24.75 13.89
CA ARG A 516 -21.63 -24.92 15.25
C ARG A 516 -20.11 -25.08 15.28
N LEU A 517 -19.55 -25.89 14.38
CA LEU A 517 -18.09 -26.02 14.25
C LEU A 517 -17.43 -24.71 13.84
N ALA A 518 -18.04 -23.93 12.95
CA ALA A 518 -17.54 -22.61 12.58
C ALA A 518 -17.44 -21.68 13.79
N LEU A 519 -18.48 -21.64 14.63
CA LEU A 519 -18.49 -20.85 15.87
C LEU A 519 -17.50 -21.35 16.92
N ASP A 520 -17.41 -22.67 17.11
CA ASP A 520 -16.46 -23.26 18.06
C ASP A 520 -14.99 -23.03 17.65
N ASN A 521 -14.73 -22.78 16.36
CA ASN A 521 -13.41 -22.44 15.83
C ASN A 521 -13.24 -20.94 15.55
N ARG A 522 -14.21 -20.09 15.94
CA ARG A 522 -14.10 -18.63 15.76
C ARG A 522 -12.90 -18.11 16.53
N ALA A 523 -11.89 -17.67 15.80
CA ALA A 523 -10.65 -17.14 16.37
C ALA A 523 -10.86 -15.76 17.02
N GLU A 524 -11.67 -14.90 16.40
CA GLU A 524 -11.85 -13.51 16.80
C GLU A 524 -13.36 -13.21 16.96
N PRO A 525 -13.80 -12.56 18.05
CA PRO A 525 -15.20 -12.18 18.23
C PRO A 525 -15.63 -11.17 17.16
N PRO A 526 -16.95 -11.02 16.88
CA PRO A 526 -17.43 -9.96 16.00
C PRO A 526 -17.01 -8.60 16.56
N ASP A 527 -16.61 -7.69 15.67
CA ASP A 527 -16.17 -6.35 16.04
C ASP A 527 -17.23 -5.30 15.66
N TRP A 528 -17.22 -4.19 16.40
CA TRP A 528 -18.05 -3.03 16.09
C TRP A 528 -17.43 -2.26 14.93
N GLN A 529 -18.24 -2.01 13.90
CA GLN A 529 -17.87 -1.16 12.77
C GLN A 529 -18.96 -0.12 12.57
N HIS A 530 -18.55 1.15 12.61
CA HIS A 530 -19.39 2.32 12.38
C HIS A 530 -20.72 2.26 13.16
N GLY A 531 -20.66 1.84 14.43
CA GLY A 531 -21.83 1.79 15.30
C GLY A 531 -22.71 0.55 15.13
N VAL A 532 -22.27 -0.47 14.40
CA VAL A 532 -22.96 -1.75 14.23
C VAL A 532 -22.02 -2.90 14.61
N LEU A 533 -22.52 -3.84 15.41
CA LEU A 533 -21.84 -5.10 15.68
C LEU A 533 -22.29 -6.13 14.64
N GLU A 534 -21.48 -6.37 13.61
CA GLU A 534 -21.82 -7.33 12.56
C GLU A 534 -21.39 -8.74 12.95
N ASP A 535 -22.36 -9.65 13.10
CA ASP A 535 -22.10 -11.09 13.31
C ASP A 535 -22.88 -11.93 12.30
N ARG A 536 -22.35 -11.94 11.08
CA ARG A 536 -22.99 -12.61 9.94
C ARG A 536 -23.11 -14.12 10.11
N LEU A 537 -22.07 -14.77 10.66
CA LEU A 537 -22.06 -16.21 10.92
C LEU A 537 -23.16 -16.60 11.93
N MET A 538 -23.32 -15.84 13.03
CA MET A 538 -24.43 -16.08 13.97
C MET A 538 -25.79 -15.82 13.32
N THR A 539 -25.89 -14.78 12.50
CA THR A 539 -27.14 -14.42 11.81
C THR A 539 -27.59 -15.52 10.85
N GLU A 540 -26.68 -16.06 10.03
CA GLU A 540 -26.97 -17.15 9.10
C GLU A 540 -27.34 -18.44 9.83
N PHE A 541 -26.61 -18.76 10.91
CA PHE A 541 -26.89 -19.94 11.72
C PHE A 541 -28.27 -19.86 12.41
N HIS A 542 -28.61 -18.70 12.97
CA HIS A 542 -29.91 -18.46 13.61
C HIS A 542 -31.05 -18.50 12.60
N THR A 543 -30.84 -17.93 11.42
CA THR A 543 -31.81 -17.99 10.31
C THR A 543 -32.12 -19.44 9.93
N LEU A 544 -31.10 -20.29 9.76
CA LEU A 544 -31.30 -21.71 9.46
C LEU A 544 -31.99 -22.44 10.61
N TRP A 545 -31.58 -22.19 11.86
CA TRP A 545 -32.20 -22.77 13.05
C TRP A 545 -33.71 -22.49 13.11
N THR A 546 -34.08 -21.22 12.90
CA THR A 546 -35.47 -20.77 12.88
C THR A 546 -36.24 -21.43 11.74
N ALA A 547 -35.65 -21.50 10.54
CA ALA A 547 -36.25 -22.17 9.39
C ALA A 547 -36.48 -23.68 9.62
N GLN A 548 -35.73 -24.32 10.51
CA GLN A 548 -35.92 -25.72 10.93
C GLN A 548 -36.93 -25.89 12.07
N GLY A 549 -37.62 -24.82 12.49
CA GLY A 549 -38.58 -24.85 13.59
C GLY A 549 -37.94 -24.86 14.98
N GLY A 550 -36.67 -24.46 15.08
CA GLY A 550 -35.97 -24.34 16.35
C GLY A 550 -36.56 -23.23 17.22
N SER A 551 -36.63 -23.46 18.54
CA SER A 551 -37.13 -22.45 19.49
C SER A 551 -36.01 -21.50 19.97
N GLU A 552 -36.36 -20.25 20.28
CA GLU A 552 -35.43 -19.29 20.87
C GLU A 552 -34.86 -19.73 22.22
N THR A 553 -35.64 -20.47 23.00
CA THR A 553 -35.19 -21.02 24.28
C THR A 553 -34.08 -22.05 24.08
N ALA A 554 -34.25 -22.96 23.12
CA ALA A 554 -33.22 -23.94 22.79
C ALA A 554 -32.03 -23.28 22.06
N TRP A 555 -32.27 -22.26 21.25
CA TRP A 555 -31.19 -21.45 20.66
C TRP A 555 -30.31 -20.82 21.75
N THR A 556 -30.91 -20.12 22.71
CA THR A 556 -30.18 -19.46 23.81
C THR A 556 -29.45 -20.48 24.68
N ALA A 557 -30.02 -21.67 24.88
CA ALA A 557 -29.34 -22.74 25.61
C ALA A 557 -28.16 -23.35 24.86
N TRP A 558 -28.26 -23.45 23.52
CA TRP A 558 -27.22 -24.02 22.67
C TRP A 558 -26.10 -23.03 22.35
N ASN A 559 -26.46 -21.77 22.16
CA ASN A 559 -25.59 -20.63 21.87
C ASN A 559 -25.75 -19.59 22.99
N PRO A 560 -25.31 -19.89 24.22
CA PRO A 560 -25.41 -18.94 25.31
C PRO A 560 -24.65 -17.67 24.93
N PRO A 561 -25.21 -16.47 25.20
CA PRO A 561 -24.48 -15.23 24.99
C PRO A 561 -23.14 -15.34 25.73
N ALA A 562 -22.05 -15.01 25.05
CA ALA A 562 -20.75 -14.88 25.71
C ALA A 562 -20.96 -13.99 26.94
N LEU A 563 -20.49 -14.45 28.11
CA LEU A 563 -20.67 -13.78 29.40
C LEU A 563 -20.17 -12.32 29.31
N GLY A 564 -21.06 -11.39 28.95
CA GLY A 564 -20.72 -9.98 28.74
C GLY A 564 -21.62 -9.16 27.79
N THR A 565 -22.38 -9.74 26.86
CA THR A 565 -23.08 -8.96 25.80
C THR A 565 -24.61 -8.96 25.86
N ALA A 566 -25.22 -9.54 26.89
CA ALA A 566 -26.67 -9.78 26.97
C ALA A 566 -27.57 -8.52 27.15
N SER A 567 -27.08 -7.30 26.87
CA SER A 567 -27.88 -6.08 27.04
C SER A 567 -27.96 -5.15 25.81
N GLU A 568 -27.25 -5.38 24.70
CA GLU A 568 -27.08 -4.31 23.70
C GLU A 568 -27.48 -4.67 22.25
N ALA A 569 -27.96 -5.89 21.97
CA ALA A 569 -28.33 -6.32 20.61
C ALA A 569 -29.83 -6.13 20.24
N THR A 570 -30.64 -5.41 21.02
CA THR A 570 -32.10 -5.28 20.76
C THR A 570 -32.53 -4.07 19.93
N ASN A 571 -31.61 -3.38 19.22
CA ASN A 571 -31.97 -2.21 18.40
C ASN A 571 -31.65 -2.34 16.89
N ALA A 572 -31.49 -3.55 16.37
CA ALA A 572 -31.61 -3.79 14.93
C ALA A 572 -33.08 -4.10 14.59
N LYS A 573 -33.80 -3.11 14.05
CA LYS A 573 -35.13 -3.35 13.47
C LYS A 573 -34.98 -4.25 12.23
N THR A 574 -35.45 -5.48 12.31
CA THR A 574 -35.75 -6.33 11.16
C THR A 574 -37.01 -5.81 10.45
N PRO A 575 -37.06 -5.75 9.10
CA PRO A 575 -38.32 -5.59 8.38
C PRO A 575 -39.19 -6.86 8.53
N ASP A 576 -40.45 -6.67 8.89
CA ASP A 576 -41.42 -7.71 9.22
C ASP A 576 -41.54 -8.83 8.17
N ALA A 577 -41.28 -10.07 8.58
CA ALA A 577 -41.83 -11.27 7.95
C ALA A 577 -42.70 -12.02 8.97
N LYS A 578 -44.02 -11.93 8.80
CA LYS A 578 -45.03 -12.63 9.62
C LYS A 578 -44.85 -14.15 9.55
N ILE A 579 -44.74 -14.82 10.69
CA ILE A 579 -44.90 -16.28 10.81
C ILE A 579 -46.06 -16.58 11.77
N MET A 580 -46.96 -17.47 11.32
CA MET A 580 -48.11 -17.99 12.06
C MET A 580 -47.69 -19.13 13.01
N ASP A 581 -48.17 -19.03 14.25
CA ASP A 581 -48.04 -20.00 15.34
C ASP A 581 -48.67 -21.38 15.04
N THR A 582 -48.09 -22.45 15.60
CA THR A 582 -48.84 -23.47 16.36
C THR A 582 -47.93 -24.24 17.34
N LYS A 583 -48.45 -24.42 18.56
CA LYS A 583 -47.87 -25.09 19.74
C LYS A 583 -47.95 -26.61 19.65
N THR A 584 -46.98 -27.32 20.26
CA THR A 584 -47.08 -28.26 21.43
C THR A 584 -45.79 -29.11 21.50
N SER A 585 -44.96 -29.00 22.55
CA SER A 585 -44.99 -29.82 23.79
C SER A 585 -44.76 -31.31 23.56
N GLU A 586 -43.58 -31.86 23.87
CA GLU A 586 -43.32 -32.60 25.12
C GLU A 586 -41.89 -33.20 25.17
N THR A 587 -41.47 -33.43 26.41
CA THR A 587 -40.19 -33.84 26.98
C THR A 587 -39.66 -35.23 26.58
N ALA A 588 -38.32 -35.41 26.51
CA ALA A 588 -37.62 -36.49 27.23
C ALA A 588 -36.08 -36.49 27.05
N ALA A 589 -35.40 -36.46 28.21
CA ALA A 589 -34.26 -37.28 28.62
C ALA A 589 -32.97 -37.38 27.77
N ARG A 590 -31.93 -36.77 28.35
CA ARG A 590 -30.49 -36.80 28.09
C ARG A 590 -29.83 -38.14 28.51
N PRO A 591 -28.80 -38.62 27.79
CA PRO A 591 -27.76 -39.49 28.35
C PRO A 591 -26.35 -38.83 28.33
N PRO A 592 -25.36 -39.41 29.03
CA PRO A 592 -24.40 -38.65 29.82
C PRO A 592 -23.07 -38.36 29.11
N THR A 593 -22.47 -37.30 29.62
CA THR A 593 -21.12 -36.77 29.43
C THR A 593 -20.02 -37.84 29.32
N ALA A 594 -19.30 -37.84 28.20
CA ALA A 594 -17.95 -38.39 28.11
C ALA A 594 -16.94 -37.28 28.40
N ALA A 595 -16.23 -37.43 29.52
CA ALA A 595 -15.20 -36.52 29.99
C ALA A 595 -14.03 -36.43 28.99
N LYS A 596 -13.78 -35.23 28.46
CA LYS A 596 -12.55 -34.90 27.71
C LYS A 596 -11.38 -34.82 28.69
N LYS A 597 -10.39 -35.70 28.53
CA LYS A 597 -9.05 -35.49 29.08
C LYS A 597 -8.41 -34.31 28.35
N LYS A 598 -8.10 -33.23 29.09
CA LYS A 598 -7.23 -32.14 28.63
C LYS A 598 -5.83 -32.72 28.37
N ALA A 599 -5.43 -32.81 27.11
CA ALA A 599 -4.02 -32.74 26.74
C ALA A 599 -3.70 -31.25 26.55
N ALA A 600 -2.86 -30.72 27.44
CA ALA A 600 -2.43 -29.33 27.41
C ALA A 600 -1.44 -29.12 26.27
N VAL A 601 -1.84 -28.31 25.30
CA VAL A 601 -0.93 -27.43 24.55
C VAL A 601 -1.51 -26.03 24.76
N ALA A 602 -0.77 -25.22 25.50
CA ALA A 602 -1.17 -23.85 25.81
C ALA A 602 -1.08 -23.00 24.53
N ALA A 603 -2.23 -22.58 24.01
CA ALA A 603 -2.34 -21.40 23.17
C ALA A 603 -2.26 -20.17 24.09
N SER A 604 -1.33 -19.24 23.83
CA SER A 604 -1.22 -17.98 24.58
C SER A 604 -1.99 -16.87 23.87
N GLU A 605 -2.90 -16.22 24.60
CA GLU A 605 -3.73 -15.07 24.18
C GLU A 605 -2.97 -13.73 24.12
N ASP A 606 -1.69 -13.69 24.45
CA ASP A 606 -0.87 -12.49 24.33
C ASP A 606 -0.09 -12.55 23.01
N GLY A 607 -0.10 -11.49 22.20
CA GLY A 607 0.80 -11.32 21.02
C GLY A 607 2.31 -11.32 21.33
N TRP A 608 2.70 -11.84 22.50
CA TRP A 608 4.05 -12.12 22.93
C TRP A 608 4.55 -13.40 22.27
N LYS A 609 5.14 -13.26 21.08
CA LYS A 609 6.08 -14.27 20.60
C LYS A 609 7.47 -13.83 21.07
N PRO A 610 8.26 -14.70 21.73
CA PRO A 610 9.70 -14.46 21.84
C PRO A 610 10.25 -14.46 20.42
N VAL A 611 10.41 -13.26 19.85
CA VAL A 611 11.18 -13.11 18.62
C VAL A 611 12.62 -13.09 19.10
N THR A 612 13.32 -14.21 18.96
CA THR A 612 14.73 -14.34 19.37
C THR A 612 15.68 -13.50 18.53
N ASP A 613 15.17 -12.73 17.56
CA ASP A 613 15.95 -11.78 16.81
C ASP A 613 16.35 -10.60 17.71
N THR A 614 17.61 -10.22 17.64
CA THR A 614 18.10 -8.97 18.22
C THR A 614 17.73 -7.79 17.31
N MET A 615 17.51 -6.63 17.91
CA MET A 615 17.36 -5.39 17.15
C MET A 615 18.55 -5.17 16.19
N PRO A 616 18.32 -4.97 14.87
CA PRO A 616 19.39 -4.62 13.94
C PRO A 616 20.21 -3.44 14.46
N ALA A 617 21.54 -3.56 14.38
CA ALA A 617 22.43 -2.47 14.75
C ALA A 617 22.14 -1.23 13.89
N PHE A 618 22.10 -0.06 14.52
CA PHE A 618 21.90 1.19 13.83
C PHE A 618 22.73 2.32 14.44
N VAL A 619 23.03 3.30 13.60
CA VAL A 619 23.57 4.61 13.96
C VAL A 619 22.73 5.63 13.20
N LEU A 620 21.82 6.30 13.88
CA LEU A 620 20.84 7.20 13.27
C LEU A 620 20.83 8.53 14.03
N SER A 621 20.76 9.63 13.29
CA SER A 621 20.60 10.96 13.89
C SER A 621 19.12 11.31 14.02
N ASP A 622 18.76 11.91 15.15
CA ASP A 622 17.45 12.52 15.32
C ASP A 622 17.40 13.96 14.80
N PHE A 623 16.20 14.49 14.65
CA PHE A 623 15.97 15.85 14.16
C PHE A 623 16.37 16.96 15.15
N SER A 624 16.83 16.61 16.36
CA SER A 624 17.49 17.54 17.29
C SER A 624 19.01 17.60 17.11
N GLY A 625 19.56 16.73 16.25
CA GLY A 625 20.99 16.63 15.97
C GLY A 625 21.73 15.59 16.83
N ARG A 626 21.03 14.83 17.69
CA ARG A 626 21.64 13.77 18.48
C ARG A 626 21.77 12.50 17.64
N THR A 627 22.96 11.93 17.59
CA THR A 627 23.18 10.59 17.04
C THR A 627 22.89 9.53 18.11
N TRP A 628 22.07 8.56 17.75
CA TRP A 628 21.71 7.41 18.56
C TRP A 628 22.40 6.16 18.01
N LYS A 629 23.01 5.38 18.91
CA LYS A 629 23.57 4.07 18.57
C LYS A 629 22.81 2.99 19.31
N GLN A 630 22.52 1.88 18.63
CA GLN A 630 21.86 0.74 19.27
C GLN A 630 22.60 0.27 20.53
N SER A 631 23.94 0.30 20.51
CA SER A 631 24.76 -0.13 21.65
C SER A 631 24.60 0.74 22.90
N GLU A 632 24.14 1.99 22.76
CA GLU A 632 23.88 2.91 23.89
C GLU A 632 22.55 2.61 24.60
N LEU A 633 21.73 1.74 24.01
CA LEU A 633 20.43 1.34 24.54
C LEU A 633 20.51 0.10 25.43
N ALA A 634 21.66 -0.59 25.44
CA ALA A 634 21.87 -1.78 26.25
C ALA A 634 21.60 -1.51 27.75
N GLY A 635 20.94 -2.46 28.42
CA GLY A 635 20.56 -2.34 29.83
C GLY A 635 19.27 -1.56 30.09
N LYS A 636 18.60 -1.03 29.05
CA LYS A 636 17.32 -0.33 29.15
C LYS A 636 16.25 -1.04 28.32
N VAL A 637 15.00 -0.90 28.73
CA VAL A 637 13.87 -1.22 27.86
C VAL A 637 13.75 -0.11 26.82
N VAL A 638 13.51 -0.48 25.57
CA VAL A 638 13.34 0.49 24.47
C VAL A 638 11.95 0.34 23.88
N LEU A 639 11.19 1.43 23.85
CA LEU A 639 9.96 1.57 23.09
C LEU A 639 10.30 2.26 21.77
N ILE A 640 10.00 1.61 20.65
CA ILE A 640 10.14 2.19 19.31
C ILE A 640 8.76 2.28 18.68
N VAL A 641 8.37 3.47 18.22
CA VAL A 641 7.15 3.67 17.43
C VAL A 641 7.52 4.20 16.06
N SER A 642 7.17 3.49 15.00
CA SER A 642 7.36 3.99 13.63
C SER A 642 6.11 4.64 13.07
N TRP A 643 6.30 5.76 12.39
CA TRP A 643 5.23 6.61 11.87
C TRP A 643 5.67 7.38 10.62
N ALA A 644 4.73 8.08 9.98
CA ALA A 644 4.99 8.99 8.86
C ALA A 644 3.99 10.16 8.85
N THR A 645 4.36 11.31 8.28
CA THR A 645 3.50 12.50 8.29
C THR A 645 2.18 12.32 7.52
N TRP A 646 2.21 11.48 6.48
CA TRP A 646 1.07 11.11 5.63
C TRP A 646 0.21 9.97 6.21
N CYS A 647 0.61 9.36 7.33
CA CYS A 647 -0.07 8.21 7.90
C CYS A 647 -1.22 8.65 8.82
N GLY A 648 -2.46 8.58 8.34
CA GLY A 648 -3.66 8.92 9.11
C GLY A 648 -3.76 8.21 10.47
N PRO A 649 -3.67 6.87 10.54
CA PRO A 649 -3.70 6.15 11.80
C PRO A 649 -2.56 6.50 12.76
N CYS A 650 -1.36 6.79 12.23
CA CYS A 650 -0.23 7.25 13.04
C CYS A 650 -0.56 8.58 13.73
N ASN A 651 -1.16 9.52 12.99
CA ASN A 651 -1.49 10.84 13.52
C ASN A 651 -2.47 10.79 14.70
N LEU A 652 -3.39 9.80 14.73
CA LEU A 652 -4.28 9.55 15.87
C LEU A 652 -3.52 8.97 17.07
N GLN A 653 -2.61 8.02 16.83
CA GLN A 653 -1.80 7.40 17.88
C GLN A 653 -0.76 8.37 18.47
N ASP A 654 -0.13 9.20 17.64
CA ASP A 654 0.99 10.06 18.03
C ASP A 654 0.59 11.14 19.05
N GLU A 655 -0.68 11.57 19.06
CA GLU A 655 -1.22 12.47 20.10
C GLU A 655 -1.23 11.80 21.48
N MET A 656 -1.53 10.49 21.54
CA MET A 656 -1.45 9.70 22.77
C MET A 656 0.01 9.39 23.12
N LEU A 657 0.85 9.14 22.12
CA LEU A 657 2.27 8.90 22.30
C LEU A 657 2.99 10.11 22.89
N GLU A 658 2.67 11.34 22.44
CA GLU A 658 3.25 12.56 23.00
C GLU A 658 2.92 12.69 24.49
N LYS A 659 1.66 12.45 24.88
CA LYS A 659 1.26 12.45 26.30
C LYS A 659 2.03 11.40 27.12
N PHE A 660 2.21 10.20 26.56
CA PHE A 660 2.98 9.12 27.18
C PHE A 660 4.46 9.49 27.31
N TYR A 661 5.05 10.04 26.25
CA TYR A 661 6.44 10.50 26.24
C TYR A 661 6.68 11.57 27.32
N GLU A 662 5.83 12.59 27.41
CA GLU A 662 5.97 13.65 28.41
C GLU A 662 5.97 13.12 29.85
N LYS A 663 5.17 12.09 30.13
CA LYS A 663 5.08 11.46 31.45
C LYS A 663 6.27 10.56 31.77
N GLU A 664 6.76 9.80 30.78
CA GLU A 664 7.72 8.73 30.99
C GLU A 664 9.18 9.10 30.63
N LYS A 665 9.43 10.21 29.91
CA LYS A 665 10.77 10.62 29.44
C LYS A 665 11.84 10.80 30.54
N GLY A 666 11.42 10.96 31.80
CA GLY A 666 12.33 11.09 32.95
C GLY A 666 12.90 9.76 33.47
N ARG A 667 12.40 8.62 32.97
CA ARG A 667 12.84 7.29 33.40
C ARG A 667 14.25 6.97 32.94
N LYS A 668 15.03 6.29 33.79
CA LYS A 668 16.43 5.90 33.49
C LYS A 668 16.53 4.53 32.83
N ASP A 669 15.51 3.70 33.03
CA ASP A 669 15.38 2.32 32.62
C ASP A 669 14.58 2.14 31.33
N LEU A 670 13.95 3.20 30.82
CA LEU A 670 13.18 3.24 29.58
C LEU A 670 13.76 4.27 28.61
N VAL A 671 13.82 3.93 27.33
CA VAL A 671 14.09 4.86 26.23
C VAL A 671 12.93 4.81 25.25
N ILE A 672 12.38 5.97 24.90
CA ILE A 672 11.32 6.11 23.89
C ILE A 672 11.94 6.76 22.66
N LEU A 673 11.91 6.05 21.53
CA LEU A 673 12.37 6.55 20.23
C LEU A 673 11.23 6.45 19.23
N THR A 674 11.16 7.39 18.29
CA THR A 674 10.25 7.26 17.15
C THR A 674 11.02 7.20 15.84
N PHE A 675 10.57 6.34 14.94
CA PHE A 675 11.19 6.06 13.65
C PHE A 675 10.30 6.65 12.55
N ASN A 676 10.76 7.75 11.96
CA ASN A 676 10.05 8.37 10.86
C ASN A 676 10.48 7.77 9.52
N ILE A 677 9.51 7.45 8.65
CA ILE A 677 9.76 6.88 7.33
C ILE A 677 9.39 7.79 6.15
N ASP A 678 9.17 9.08 6.40
CA ASP A 678 8.89 10.02 5.32
C ASP A 678 10.01 9.99 4.29
N GLN A 679 9.61 10.02 3.02
CA GLN A 679 10.57 9.97 1.91
C GLN A 679 11.42 11.23 1.87
N ASN A 680 10.85 12.36 2.29
CA ASN A 680 11.51 13.65 2.41
C ASN A 680 11.63 14.05 3.89
N PRO A 681 12.83 13.93 4.49
CA PRO A 681 13.07 14.34 5.87
C PRO A 681 12.74 15.82 6.14
N GLY A 682 12.72 16.67 5.11
CA GLY A 682 12.40 18.10 5.24
C GLY A 682 10.99 18.37 5.78
N GLU A 683 10.07 17.41 5.64
CA GLU A 683 8.65 17.49 6.04
C GLU A 683 8.43 17.26 7.54
N VAL A 684 9.33 16.51 8.19
CA VAL A 684 9.16 16.02 9.56
C VAL A 684 9.12 17.17 10.57
N LEU A 685 10.09 18.07 10.53
CA LEU A 685 10.16 19.18 11.48
C LEU A 685 8.98 20.16 11.39
N PRO A 686 8.54 20.60 10.18
CA PRO A 686 7.29 21.34 10.04
C PRO A 686 6.10 20.61 10.64
N PHE A 687 5.96 19.31 10.37
CA PHE A 687 4.86 18.50 10.92
C PHE A 687 4.88 18.44 12.45
N MET A 688 6.03 18.13 13.05
CA MET A 688 6.22 18.10 14.51
C MET A 688 5.83 19.42 15.16
N ARG A 689 6.25 20.55 14.59
CA ARG A 689 5.88 21.90 15.08
C ARG A 689 4.38 22.16 14.98
N ARG A 690 3.75 21.76 13.88
CA ARG A 690 2.29 21.92 13.68
C ARG A 690 1.49 21.13 14.71
N LYS A 691 1.95 19.93 15.05
CA LYS A 691 1.28 19.02 16.00
C LYS A 691 1.67 19.24 17.45
N GLY A 692 2.76 19.97 17.71
CA GLY A 692 3.27 20.23 19.06
C GLY A 692 3.97 19.04 19.69
N TYR A 693 4.48 18.11 18.87
CA TYR A 693 5.17 16.90 19.35
C TYR A 693 6.63 17.20 19.74
N THR A 694 7.13 16.51 20.76
CA THR A 694 8.46 16.72 21.34
C THR A 694 9.27 15.44 21.54
N PHE A 695 8.68 14.27 21.29
CA PHE A 695 9.40 12.99 21.31
C PHE A 695 10.57 12.96 20.31
N PRO A 696 11.64 12.18 20.58
CA PRO A 696 12.77 12.05 19.65
C PRO A 696 12.31 11.37 18.36
N VAL A 697 12.69 11.95 17.22
CA VAL A 697 12.37 11.42 15.88
C VAL A 697 13.65 11.13 15.13
N LEU A 698 13.85 9.87 14.77
CA LEU A 698 15.00 9.41 14.01
C LEU A 698 14.57 9.20 12.55
N ALA A 699 15.37 9.72 11.61
CA ALA A 699 15.17 9.47 10.19
C ALA A 699 15.50 7.98 9.90
N ALA A 700 14.46 7.15 9.86
CA ALA A 700 14.56 5.69 9.86
C ALA A 700 14.00 5.04 8.59
N ALA A 701 13.82 5.83 7.53
CA ALA A 701 13.33 5.37 6.22
C ALA A 701 14.24 4.34 5.52
N SER A 702 15.45 4.07 6.04
CA SER A 702 16.35 2.99 5.58
C SER A 702 16.44 1.82 6.56
N TYR A 703 15.80 1.92 7.73
CA TYR A 703 15.87 0.87 8.74
C TYR A 703 15.06 -0.37 8.30
N PRO A 704 15.61 -1.59 8.44
CA PRO A 704 14.96 -2.81 7.95
C PRO A 704 13.55 -3.02 8.54
N ASN A 705 12.62 -3.49 7.70
CA ASN A 705 11.25 -3.90 8.08
C ASN A 705 10.30 -2.80 8.60
N VAL A 706 10.73 -1.52 8.68
CA VAL A 706 9.86 -0.41 9.11
C VAL A 706 8.97 0.09 7.96
N GLN A 707 9.46 -0.01 6.72
CA GLN A 707 8.74 0.48 5.53
C GLN A 707 7.55 -0.39 5.11
N ASN A 708 7.42 -1.59 5.66
CA ASN A 708 6.40 -2.55 5.21
C ASN A 708 5.00 -2.21 5.75
N PHE A 709 4.90 -1.47 6.86
CA PHE A 709 3.64 -1.10 7.49
C PHE A 709 3.86 -0.06 8.60
N VAL A 710 3.10 1.04 8.60
CA VAL A 710 3.03 2.02 9.69
C VAL A 710 1.56 2.29 10.08
N PRO A 711 1.26 2.58 11.36
CA PRO A 711 2.20 2.59 12.47
C PRO A 711 2.59 1.17 12.90
N ARG A 712 3.72 1.11 13.61
CA ARG A 712 4.18 -0.13 14.24
C ARG A 712 4.90 0.21 15.53
N THR A 713 4.59 -0.53 16.56
CA THR A 713 5.18 -0.36 17.89
C THR A 713 5.98 -1.58 18.26
N TRP A 714 7.10 -1.36 18.92
CA TRP A 714 7.94 -2.44 19.42
C TRP A 714 8.46 -2.15 20.81
N ILE A 715 8.62 -3.22 21.59
CA ILE A 715 9.31 -3.18 22.87
C ILE A 715 10.49 -4.16 22.85
N ILE A 716 11.66 -3.62 23.17
CA ILE A 716 12.93 -4.34 23.28
C ILE A 716 13.32 -4.42 24.76
N ASP A 717 13.76 -5.60 25.20
CA ASP A 717 14.26 -5.79 26.57
C ASP A 717 15.65 -5.20 26.80
N LYS A 718 16.11 -5.27 28.06
CA LYS A 718 17.43 -4.80 28.50
C LYS A 718 18.60 -5.54 27.83
N GLN A 719 18.36 -6.71 27.25
CA GLN A 719 19.34 -7.52 26.53
C GLN A 719 19.37 -7.20 25.02
N GLY A 720 18.42 -6.41 24.51
CA GLY A 720 18.34 -6.05 23.10
C GLY A 720 17.48 -7.00 22.26
N HIS A 721 16.68 -7.86 22.88
CA HIS A 721 15.76 -8.77 22.18
C HIS A 721 14.38 -8.13 21.99
N TRP A 722 13.77 -8.35 20.83
CA TRP A 722 12.38 -7.97 20.60
C TRP A 722 11.45 -8.83 21.46
N ARG A 723 10.66 -8.18 22.32
CA ARG A 723 9.71 -8.88 23.21
C ARG A 723 8.28 -8.76 22.74
N TRP A 724 7.96 -7.66 22.10
CA TRP A 724 6.61 -7.38 21.67
C TRP A 724 6.60 -6.52 20.41
N THR A 725 5.64 -6.80 19.53
CA THR A 725 5.35 -6.00 18.36
C THR A 725 3.85 -5.81 18.23
N LEU A 726 3.43 -4.60 17.90
CA LEU A 726 2.08 -4.28 17.50
C LEU A 726 2.17 -3.71 16.08
N GLY A 727 1.59 -4.43 15.12
CA GLY A 727 1.42 -3.93 13.76
C GLY A 727 0.07 -3.22 13.65
N GLY A 728 0.08 -1.99 13.17
CA GLY A 728 -1.11 -1.13 13.18
C GLY A 728 -1.09 -0.16 14.36
N TYR A 729 -2.13 0.66 14.41
CA TYR A 729 -2.29 1.61 15.50
C TYR A 729 -2.89 0.89 16.71
N ASP A 730 -2.57 1.38 17.91
CA ASP A 730 -3.24 0.91 19.13
C ASP A 730 -4.69 1.39 19.08
N ASP A 731 -5.63 0.45 19.02
CA ASP A 731 -7.07 0.71 18.93
C ASP A 731 -7.66 1.19 20.26
N ALA A 732 -6.82 1.35 21.29
CA ALA A 732 -7.16 2.02 22.54
C ALA A 732 -7.95 3.30 22.26
N LYS A 733 -9.19 3.32 22.74
CA LYS A 733 -10.13 4.41 22.47
C LYS A 733 -9.87 5.62 23.38
N THR A 734 -9.04 5.44 24.41
CA THR A 734 -8.73 6.46 25.40
C THR A 734 -7.25 6.40 25.82
N TYR A 735 -6.69 7.56 26.19
CA TYR A 735 -5.31 7.63 26.67
C TYR A 735 -5.01 6.70 27.88
N PRO A 736 -5.88 6.57 28.91
CA PRO A 736 -5.61 5.66 30.03
C PRO A 736 -5.50 4.18 29.62
N GLU A 737 -6.25 3.77 28.59
CA GLU A 737 -6.16 2.42 28.03
C GLU A 737 -4.84 2.23 27.29
N PHE A 738 -4.50 3.17 26.40
CA PHE A 738 -3.22 3.21 25.68
C PHE A 738 -2.02 3.15 26.64
N GLU A 739 -2.03 3.99 27.68
CA GLU A 739 -1.00 4.03 28.71
C GLU A 739 -0.88 2.68 29.44
N LYS A 740 -2.02 2.12 29.88
CA LYS A 740 -2.04 0.84 30.59
C LYS A 740 -1.49 -0.28 29.71
N ASN A 741 -1.86 -0.31 28.43
CA ASN A 741 -1.38 -1.29 27.46
C ASN A 741 0.15 -1.22 27.35
N LEU A 742 0.71 -0.03 27.09
CA LEU A 742 2.17 0.15 26.98
C LEU A 742 2.91 -0.18 28.28
N LEU A 743 2.47 0.34 29.43
CA LEU A 743 3.12 0.08 30.72
C LEU A 743 3.11 -1.41 31.09
N THR A 744 2.02 -2.13 30.76
CA THR A 744 1.94 -3.56 30.98
C THR A 744 3.02 -4.31 30.19
N GLN A 745 3.19 -3.97 28.90
CA GLN A 745 4.19 -4.62 28.06
C GLN A 745 5.63 -4.21 28.43
N ILE A 746 5.84 -2.94 28.80
CA ILE A 746 7.13 -2.43 29.31
C ILE A 746 7.52 -3.17 30.58
N GLY A 747 6.61 -3.32 31.54
CA GLY A 747 6.85 -4.07 32.77
C GLY A 747 7.24 -5.54 32.52
N LYS A 748 6.60 -6.20 31.53
CA LYS A 748 7.00 -7.56 31.12
C LYS A 748 8.43 -7.60 30.54
N ALA A 749 8.84 -6.58 29.80
CA ALA A 749 10.19 -6.49 29.24
C ALA A 749 11.26 -6.15 30.29
N GLU A 750 10.89 -5.46 31.37
CA GLU A 750 11.81 -5.11 32.48
C GLU A 750 12.22 -6.30 33.34
N GLY A 751 11.30 -7.26 33.52
CA GLY A 751 11.44 -8.39 34.44
C GLY A 751 12.36 -9.52 33.97
N GLY A 752 12.69 -9.57 32.67
CA GLY A 752 13.21 -10.79 32.04
C GLY A 752 12.10 -11.86 32.01
N ALA A 753 12.08 -12.72 30.98
CA ALA A 753 11.11 -13.83 30.97
C ALA A 753 11.42 -14.82 32.09
#